data_AF-A0A1Y1IPY5-F1
#
_entry.id   AF-A0A1Y1IPY5-F1
#
_cell.length_a   1.000
_cell.length_b   1.000
_cell.length_c   1.000
_cell.angle_alpha   90.00
_cell.angle_beta   90.00
_cell.angle_gamma   90.00
#
_symmetry.space_group_name_H-M   'P 1'
#
loop_
_entity.id
_entity.type
_entity.pdbx_description
1 polymer ?
#
loop_
_entity_poly.entity_id
_entity_poly.type
_entity_poly.pdbx_seq_one_letter_code
_entity_poly.pdbx_strand_id
1 'polypeptide(L)'
;MRVAAVMPVEAEGVQVEVPKLVRPTDSWDVHDPEVTLLRRPVRVSELTDRDFKELSTLECLTAPCPRAPPPCGTGWSGLWQTAQIYSLEWSQEVQLRIYCCGCHEKHTVHFNGEALGLYAWTRGVVVTQAACQLLLRSVQNSGSAFGGIVSAQNATRRFFKPNAILLSEETWSKASLGFFRLCGRQILECCSLCGPHPAVLLYDGIAGLACADGGRQKGGLAGTGAAQVRPFTAPSRDFLDVNVQKVMEPGGNYLAASLAGAGLKRRLVHQPELRTLLARFSGHHPADVEFGKHLTAREYEELLVALDRDDVQFVTDFVADPDDADGDPVLLHWRRRIRTDQVGQMRSKNKAVLELLESIEIEAMQVEPHWPPSCPGTWSELLYSLGAPLSVSDDSNLIQHGRALGVVRKLLLGEAANDHDRILLAEHAPILRRLLDHYGDRFPAFFHPALHHLYRLTLFGRGAVGLGVGRAGWALSAIEGLDVCMWLQRQPNPLSVEQRQAFDFWAARANSLLPGVETLTPPAPQRYPLLPAEQELLNGRLGLEIDGSESAAFPHDHPYCREQQDLGCYPLPGWQQKRPLPQYRPFEDELGRSLERHEEHRCRSGLTIGEFDAKIALDSGKVKEAKRLQQHTKGGFVFCCPHRVIYGWHVMLRGESPRDPFAVLYTRLQRRHLPRFLVYDNACKLQAYAMQREPAHFADVRFLVDRLV
;
A
#
# COMPACT_ATOMS: atom_id res chain seq x y z
N MET A 1 34.63 12.84 25.23
CA MET A 1 35.46 13.42 24.14
C MET A 1 35.32 12.54 22.92
N ARG A 2 34.77 13.05 21.82
CA ARG A 2 34.56 12.28 20.58
C ARG A 2 35.84 12.26 19.74
N VAL A 3 36.09 11.13 19.08
CA VAL A 3 37.20 10.94 18.14
C VAL A 3 36.86 11.68 16.84
N ALA A 4 37.78 12.48 16.32
CA ALA A 4 37.59 13.19 15.04
C ALA A 4 37.49 12.19 13.89
N ALA A 5 36.43 12.27 13.07
CA ALA A 5 36.23 11.35 11.96
C ALA A 5 37.22 11.62 10.83
N VAL A 6 37.86 10.55 10.35
CA VAL A 6 38.81 10.57 9.25
C VAL A 6 38.11 10.09 7.98
N MET A 7 38.14 10.92 6.93
CA MET A 7 37.52 10.63 5.63
C MET A 7 38.47 10.98 4.48
N PRO A 8 38.23 10.47 3.25
CA PRO A 8 38.95 10.93 2.07
C PRO A 8 38.79 12.44 1.82
N VAL A 9 39.78 13.06 1.17
CA VAL A 9 39.75 14.49 0.79
C VAL A 9 38.52 14.85 -0.06
N GLU A 10 38.09 13.94 -0.93
CA GLU A 10 37.01 14.15 -1.90
C GLU A 10 35.63 13.68 -1.39
N ALA A 11 35.51 13.39 -0.10
CA ALA A 11 34.26 12.94 0.49
C ALA A 11 33.14 14.00 0.33
N GLU A 12 31.94 13.50 0.00
CA GLU A 12 30.68 14.23 0.10
C GLU A 12 29.95 13.82 1.39
N GLY A 13 29.23 14.75 2.01
CA GLY A 13 28.61 14.55 3.33
C GLY A 13 29.64 14.48 4.45
N VAL A 14 30.61 15.39 4.45
CA VAL A 14 31.75 15.37 5.39
C VAL A 14 31.38 15.62 6.85
N GLN A 15 30.21 16.20 7.11
CA GLN A 15 29.69 16.29 8.46
C GLN A 15 29.12 14.94 8.93
N VAL A 16 29.71 14.41 9.99
CA VAL A 16 29.30 13.16 10.63
C VAL A 16 28.41 13.37 11.86
N GLU A 17 28.43 14.57 12.44
CA GLU A 17 27.62 14.89 13.61
C GLU A 17 26.20 15.28 13.23
N VAL A 18 25.26 14.84 14.04
CA VAL A 18 23.84 15.12 13.85
C VAL A 18 23.61 16.63 13.95
N PRO A 19 23.02 17.26 12.91
CA PRO A 19 22.72 18.68 12.96
C PRO A 19 21.73 19.04 14.08
N LYS A 20 21.83 20.25 14.66
CA LYS A 20 20.87 20.73 15.66
C LYS A 20 19.58 21.14 14.95
N LEU A 21 18.55 20.31 15.04
CA LEU A 21 17.22 20.66 14.56
C LEU A 21 16.59 21.68 15.50
N VAL A 22 16.61 22.96 15.11
CA VAL A 22 15.76 23.98 15.73
C VAL A 22 14.34 23.73 15.23
N ARG A 23 13.56 22.94 15.99
CA ARG A 23 12.10 22.93 15.87
C ARG A 23 11.60 24.21 16.56
N PRO A 24 11.03 25.19 15.84
CA PRO A 24 10.54 26.43 16.46
C PRO A 24 9.37 26.19 17.43
N THR A 25 8.80 24.98 17.45
CA THR A 25 7.63 24.59 18.24
C THR A 25 7.95 23.65 19.40
N ASP A 26 9.18 23.14 19.53
CA ASP A 26 9.48 22.07 20.48
C ASP A 26 10.37 22.60 21.62
N SER A 27 9.68 23.14 22.64
CA SER A 27 10.17 23.53 23.97
C SER A 27 11.04 24.79 24.10
N TRP A 28 11.01 25.35 25.31
CA TRP A 28 11.75 26.54 25.76
C TRP A 28 13.25 26.29 25.99
N ASP A 29 13.74 25.05 25.78
CA ASP A 29 15.10 24.59 26.09
C ASP A 29 15.97 24.39 24.83
N VAL A 30 15.77 25.19 23.78
CA VAL A 30 16.71 25.20 22.63
C VAL A 30 17.99 25.92 23.05
N HIS A 31 19.09 25.16 23.18
CA HIS A 31 20.42 25.70 23.41
C HIS A 31 20.93 26.47 22.17
N ASP A 32 20.61 27.76 22.11
CA ASP A 32 21.06 28.73 21.09
C ASP A 32 22.10 29.69 21.69
N PRO A 33 23.39 29.31 21.71
CA PRO A 33 24.42 30.05 22.42
C PRO A 33 24.80 31.34 21.67
N GLU A 34 25.24 32.34 22.42
CA GLU A 34 25.86 33.53 21.82
C GLU A 34 27.29 33.22 21.35
N VAL A 35 27.63 33.70 20.15
CA VAL A 35 28.99 33.66 19.61
C VAL A 35 29.77 34.87 20.11
N THR A 36 30.32 34.75 21.31
CA THR A 36 31.03 35.86 22.00
C THR A 36 32.35 36.27 21.35
N LEU A 37 32.84 35.51 20.35
CA LEU A 37 34.06 35.81 19.60
C LEU A 37 33.88 36.94 18.58
N LEU A 38 32.63 37.29 18.24
CA LEU A 38 32.32 38.40 17.34
C LEU A 38 32.43 39.75 18.06
N ARG A 39 32.79 40.81 17.32
CA ARG A 39 32.78 42.20 17.79
C ARG A 39 31.42 42.62 18.35
N ARG A 40 30.35 42.05 17.81
CA ARG A 40 28.99 42.14 18.35
C ARG A 40 28.48 40.71 18.52
N PRO A 41 28.46 40.19 19.75
CA PRO A 41 27.92 38.87 20.02
C PRO A 41 26.48 38.77 19.51
N VAL A 42 26.20 37.72 18.76
CA VAL A 42 24.87 37.35 18.28
C VAL A 42 24.66 35.87 18.54
N ARG A 43 23.40 35.44 18.58
CA ARG A 43 23.07 34.03 18.76
C ARG A 43 23.43 33.24 17.50
N VAL A 44 23.69 31.94 17.64
CA VAL A 44 23.98 31.07 16.49
C VAL A 44 22.86 31.10 15.44
N SER A 45 21.61 31.17 15.88
CA SER A 45 20.44 31.28 14.99
C SER A 45 20.36 32.60 14.20
N GLU A 46 21.07 33.64 14.64
CA GLU A 46 21.04 34.99 14.08
C GLU A 46 22.27 35.30 13.20
N LEU A 47 23.18 34.33 13.01
CA LEU A 47 24.40 34.52 12.23
C LEU A 47 24.11 34.83 10.75
N THR A 48 24.79 35.86 10.25
CA THR A 48 24.69 36.36 8.87
C THR A 48 25.99 36.18 8.08
N ASP A 49 25.97 36.55 6.80
CA ASP A 49 27.16 36.54 5.93
C ASP A 49 28.32 37.38 6.50
N ARG A 50 28.01 38.54 7.08
CA ARG A 50 29.00 39.42 7.73
C ARG A 50 29.71 38.72 8.90
N ASP A 51 28.95 37.98 9.71
CA ASP A 51 29.48 37.34 10.91
C ASP A 51 30.40 36.18 10.54
N PHE A 52 30.04 35.38 9.53
CA PHE A 52 30.92 34.32 9.02
C PHE A 52 32.19 34.85 8.35
N LYS A 53 32.14 36.02 7.71
CA LYS A 53 33.34 36.71 7.20
C LYS A 53 34.27 37.12 8.35
N GLU A 54 33.70 37.60 9.45
CA GLU A 54 34.46 37.96 10.65
C GLU A 54 35.09 36.73 11.32
N LEU A 55 34.32 35.65 11.53
CA LEU A 55 34.82 34.38 12.07
C LEU A 55 35.92 33.77 11.19
N SER A 56 35.81 33.91 9.87
CA SER A 56 36.86 33.51 8.94
C SER A 56 38.14 34.34 9.10
N THR A 57 38.02 35.65 9.35
CA THR A 57 39.17 36.55 9.55
C THR A 57 39.85 36.28 10.89
N LEU A 58 39.08 35.86 11.89
CA LEU A 58 39.56 35.44 13.21
C LEU A 58 40.08 34.00 13.24
N GLU A 59 40.19 33.31 12.09
CA GLU A 59 40.67 31.93 11.99
C GLU A 59 39.87 30.92 12.84
N CYS A 60 38.61 31.24 13.16
CA CYS A 60 37.77 30.46 14.07
C CYS A 60 37.08 29.26 13.41
N LEU A 61 37.07 29.19 12.07
CA LEU A 61 36.43 28.12 11.31
C LEU A 61 37.38 26.93 11.10
N THR A 62 37.69 26.26 12.21
CA THR A 62 38.72 25.20 12.25
C THR A 62 38.09 23.83 12.56
N ALA A 63 38.52 22.81 11.82
CA ALA A 63 38.18 21.41 12.08
C ALA A 63 38.62 20.98 13.50
N PRO A 64 37.96 19.98 14.11
CA PRO A 64 38.38 19.48 15.42
C PRO A 64 39.82 18.96 15.36
N CYS A 65 40.64 19.33 16.35
CA CYS A 65 42.03 18.90 16.42
C CYS A 65 42.10 17.36 16.54
N PRO A 66 42.77 16.65 15.61
CA PRO A 66 42.90 15.22 15.68
C PRO A 66 43.93 14.84 16.75
N ARG A 67 43.45 14.33 17.89
CA ARG A 67 44.32 13.89 18.99
C ARG A 67 45.00 12.55 18.74
N ALA A 68 44.39 11.70 17.90
CA ALA A 68 44.95 10.43 17.49
C ALA A 68 45.77 10.60 16.21
N PRO A 69 46.87 9.83 16.01
CA PRO A 69 47.61 9.84 14.75
C PRO A 69 46.71 9.39 13.58
N PRO A 70 47.00 9.80 12.33
CA PRO A 70 46.25 9.34 11.18
C PRO A 70 46.40 7.83 11.00
N PRO A 71 45.42 7.14 10.37
CA PRO A 71 45.45 5.68 10.20
C PRO A 71 46.70 5.16 9.47
N CYS A 72 47.30 5.98 8.61
CA CYS A 72 48.53 5.67 7.88
C CYS A 72 49.83 5.84 8.68
N GLY A 73 49.76 6.28 9.95
CA GLY A 73 50.93 6.48 10.80
C GLY A 73 51.81 7.68 10.48
N THR A 74 51.46 8.52 9.49
CA THR A 74 52.18 9.77 9.20
C THR A 74 51.76 10.91 10.15
N GLY A 75 52.26 12.14 9.94
CA GLY A 75 51.83 13.31 10.71
C GLY A 75 50.58 14.00 10.15
N TRP A 76 49.77 14.60 11.02
CA TRP A 76 48.74 15.54 10.62
C TRP A 76 49.36 16.90 10.27
N SER A 77 49.01 17.46 9.12
CA SER A 77 49.29 18.85 8.76
C SER A 77 47.98 19.64 8.68
N GLY A 78 47.98 20.83 9.29
CA GLY A 78 46.85 21.76 9.16
C GLY A 78 46.91 22.44 7.79
N LEU A 79 45.80 22.41 7.06
CA LEU A 79 45.67 23.05 5.75
C LEU A 79 44.55 24.08 5.79
N TRP A 80 44.89 25.33 5.49
CA TRP A 80 43.93 26.39 5.22
C TRP A 80 43.46 26.30 3.78
N GLN A 81 42.15 26.39 3.57
CA GLN A 81 41.54 26.33 2.25
C GLN A 81 40.32 27.25 2.16
N THR A 82 40.08 27.74 0.95
CA THR A 82 38.87 28.51 0.64
C THR A 82 37.65 27.60 0.54
N ALA A 83 36.56 28.02 1.17
CA ALA A 83 35.24 27.41 1.02
C ALA A 83 34.16 28.49 0.88
N GLN A 84 32.98 28.09 0.45
CA GLN A 84 31.81 28.96 0.35
C GLN A 84 30.71 28.47 1.28
N ILE A 85 30.20 29.39 2.12
CA ILE A 85 29.00 29.16 2.92
C ILE A 85 27.81 29.68 2.12
N TYR A 86 26.79 28.83 1.96
CA TYR A 86 25.57 29.14 1.23
C TYR A 86 24.35 29.13 2.15
N SER A 87 23.60 30.22 2.11
CA SER A 87 22.21 30.30 2.53
C SER A 87 21.32 30.43 1.28
N LEU A 88 20.00 30.32 1.44
CA LEU A 88 19.07 30.61 0.34
C LEU A 88 19.18 32.06 -0.12
N GLU A 89 19.47 32.97 0.81
CA GLU A 89 19.44 34.42 0.58
C GLU A 89 20.82 35.01 0.27
N TRP A 90 21.89 34.38 0.75
CA TRP A 90 23.25 34.92 0.67
C TRP A 90 24.30 33.82 0.48
N SER A 91 25.51 34.22 0.05
CA SER A 91 26.68 33.35 0.12
C SER A 91 27.91 34.16 0.52
N GLN A 92 28.83 33.53 1.26
CA GLN A 92 30.03 34.16 1.77
C GLN A 92 31.24 33.25 1.64
N GLU A 93 32.32 33.80 1.07
CA GLU A 93 33.61 33.12 1.01
C GLU A 93 34.30 33.16 2.37
N VAL A 94 34.82 32.01 2.79
CA VAL A 94 35.50 31.85 4.07
C VAL A 94 36.76 30.99 3.93
N GLN A 95 37.68 31.15 4.86
CA GLN A 95 38.83 30.28 5.06
C GLN A 95 38.52 29.26 6.13
N LEU A 96 38.61 27.98 5.78
CA LEU A 96 38.43 26.85 6.69
C LEU A 96 39.76 26.15 6.91
N ARG A 97 40.02 25.72 8.14
CA ARG A 97 41.18 24.87 8.45
C ARG A 97 40.74 23.41 8.57
N ILE A 98 41.36 22.54 7.79
CA ILE A 98 41.23 21.07 7.89
C ILE A 98 42.56 20.44 8.31
N TYR A 99 42.56 19.16 8.68
CA TYR A 99 43.80 18.42 8.94
C TYR A 99 43.95 17.27 7.94
N CYS A 100 45.11 17.14 7.31
CA CYS A 100 45.39 16.11 6.31
C CYS A 100 46.68 15.34 6.65
N CYS A 101 46.74 14.04 6.34
CA CYS A 101 47.99 13.28 6.34
C CYS A 101 48.85 13.66 5.11
N GLY A 102 50.16 13.37 5.17
CA GLY A 102 51.06 13.44 4.00
C GLY A 102 51.03 12.19 3.09
N CYS A 103 50.08 11.29 3.29
CA CYS A 103 49.99 10.00 2.61
C CYS A 103 49.23 10.08 1.27
N HIS A 104 49.43 9.12 0.37
CA HIS A 104 48.78 9.10 -0.96
C HIS A 104 47.24 9.13 -0.86
N GLU A 105 46.68 8.42 0.12
CA GLU A 105 45.22 8.36 0.36
C GLU A 105 44.64 9.64 0.96
N LYS A 106 45.50 10.55 1.46
CA LYS A 106 45.11 11.84 2.05
C LYS A 106 43.96 11.70 3.05
N HIS A 107 44.15 10.92 4.10
CA HIS A 107 43.29 10.93 5.28
C HIS A 107 43.04 12.37 5.76
N THR A 108 41.77 12.77 5.90
CA THR A 108 41.38 14.15 6.22
C THR A 108 40.37 14.20 7.37
N VAL A 109 40.61 15.12 8.31
CA VAL A 109 39.61 15.57 9.27
C VAL A 109 39.03 16.88 8.77
N HIS A 110 37.76 16.83 8.40
CA HIS A 110 37.03 17.94 7.80
C HIS A 110 36.47 18.90 8.85
N PHE A 111 36.21 20.14 8.42
CA PHE A 111 35.44 21.09 9.21
C PHE A 111 34.00 20.60 9.35
N ASN A 112 33.48 20.58 10.57
CA ASN A 112 32.15 20.05 10.87
C ASN A 112 31.08 21.14 10.79
N GLY A 113 31.30 22.29 11.44
CA GLY A 113 30.39 23.44 11.36
C GLY A 113 29.06 23.31 12.13
N GLU A 114 28.72 22.13 12.67
CA GLU A 114 27.47 21.87 13.39
C GLU A 114 27.17 22.90 14.49
N ALA A 115 28.18 23.25 15.30
CA ALA A 115 28.04 24.14 16.44
C ALA A 115 27.70 25.59 16.05
N LEU A 116 27.91 25.95 14.79
CA LEU A 116 27.63 27.26 14.21
C LEU A 116 26.38 27.24 13.31
N GLY A 117 25.55 26.19 13.39
CA GLY A 117 24.35 26.07 12.56
C GLY A 117 24.66 25.80 11.08
N LEU A 118 25.84 25.24 10.79
CA LEU A 118 26.27 24.91 9.42
C LEU A 118 26.19 23.41 9.16
N TYR A 119 26.02 23.05 7.89
CA TYR A 119 26.14 21.71 7.35
C TYR A 119 27.26 21.67 6.31
N ALA A 120 28.38 21.03 6.67
CA ALA A 120 29.52 20.87 5.75
C ALA A 120 29.24 19.70 4.78
N TRP A 121 28.89 20.03 3.53
CA TRP A 121 28.60 19.03 2.49
C TRP A 121 29.88 18.51 1.85
N THR A 122 30.75 19.40 1.38
CA THR A 122 32.11 19.05 0.92
C THR A 122 33.11 20.00 1.55
N ARG A 123 34.40 19.74 1.34
CA ARG A 123 35.47 20.65 1.80
C ARG A 123 35.32 22.09 1.28
N GLY A 124 34.66 22.30 0.13
CA GLY A 124 34.48 23.62 -0.49
C GLY A 124 33.05 24.16 -0.43
N VAL A 125 32.07 23.34 -0.08
CA VAL A 125 30.64 23.71 -0.07
C VAL A 125 30.07 23.44 1.32
N VAL A 126 29.73 24.53 2.01
CA VAL A 126 29.07 24.51 3.31
C VAL A 126 27.71 25.19 3.15
N VAL A 127 26.64 24.62 3.69
CA VAL A 127 25.29 25.19 3.62
C VAL A 127 24.76 25.49 5.01
N THR A 128 23.89 26.48 5.18
CA THR A 128 23.26 26.73 6.48
C THR A 128 22.21 25.66 6.78
N GLN A 129 22.15 25.18 8.02
CA GLN A 129 21.14 24.20 8.42
C GLN A 129 19.72 24.79 8.28
N ALA A 130 19.56 26.09 8.53
CA ALA A 130 18.30 26.81 8.33
C ALA A 130 17.79 26.73 6.88
N ALA A 131 18.68 26.86 5.89
CA ALA A 131 18.31 26.70 4.47
C ALA A 131 17.82 25.28 4.17
N CYS A 132 18.53 24.25 4.65
CA CYS A 132 18.12 22.86 4.48
C CYS A 132 16.77 22.56 5.16
N GLN A 133 16.52 23.14 6.34
CA GLN A 133 15.25 23.01 7.05
C GLN A 133 14.08 23.70 6.33
N LEU A 134 14.31 24.89 5.76
CA LEU A 134 13.30 25.58 4.95
C LEU A 134 12.95 24.78 3.69
N LEU A 135 13.95 24.21 3.03
CA LEU A 135 13.75 23.31 1.89
C LEU A 135 12.97 22.05 2.30
N LEU A 136 13.27 21.46 3.46
CA LEU A 136 12.51 20.33 4.00
C LEU A 136 11.04 20.69 4.24
N ARG A 137 10.79 21.82 4.89
CA ARG A 137 9.43 22.29 5.21
C ARG A 137 8.63 22.58 3.94
N SER A 138 9.25 23.14 2.91
CA SER A 138 8.56 23.34 1.65
C SER A 138 8.17 22.02 1.02
N VAL A 139 9.08 21.05 0.94
CA VAL A 139 8.75 19.72 0.41
C VAL A 139 7.61 19.09 1.21
N GLN A 140 7.62 19.24 2.54
CA GLN A 140 6.57 18.71 3.43
C GLN A 140 5.22 19.44 3.35
N ASN A 141 5.19 20.74 3.01
CA ASN A 141 3.97 21.55 3.07
C ASN A 141 3.30 21.74 1.70
N SER A 142 4.07 21.83 0.61
CA SER A 142 3.54 22.16 -0.72
C SER A 142 3.66 21.02 -1.73
N GLY A 143 4.30 19.89 -1.39
CA GLY A 143 4.53 18.77 -2.33
C GLY A 143 5.37 19.15 -3.56
N SER A 144 5.93 20.37 -3.60
CA SER A 144 6.66 20.91 -4.73
C SER A 144 8.14 20.53 -4.67
N ALA A 145 8.74 20.26 -5.84
CA ALA A 145 10.16 19.98 -5.97
C ALA A 145 11.06 21.13 -5.47
N PHE A 146 12.24 20.79 -4.92
CA PHE A 146 13.28 21.71 -4.44
C PHE A 146 13.57 22.88 -5.40
N GLY A 147 13.49 22.62 -6.71
CA GLY A 147 13.83 23.56 -7.77
C GLY A 147 13.03 24.86 -7.77
N GLY A 148 11.75 24.82 -7.39
CA GLY A 148 10.91 26.02 -7.42
C GLY A 148 11.40 27.11 -6.48
N ILE A 149 11.70 26.74 -5.23
CA ILE A 149 12.21 27.68 -4.22
C ILE A 149 13.64 28.10 -4.53
N VAL A 150 14.51 27.14 -4.87
CA VAL A 150 15.91 27.46 -5.19
C VAL A 150 16.00 28.40 -6.40
N SER A 151 15.18 28.16 -7.44
CA SER A 151 15.12 29.04 -8.61
C SER A 151 14.57 30.42 -8.27
N ALA A 152 13.51 30.51 -7.47
CA ALA A 152 12.95 31.79 -7.04
C ALA A 152 13.97 32.61 -6.22
N GLN A 153 14.65 31.97 -5.26
CA GLN A 153 15.66 32.62 -4.43
C GLN A 153 16.91 33.01 -5.23
N ASN A 154 17.34 32.17 -6.17
CA ASN A 154 18.43 32.50 -7.08
C ASN A 154 18.09 33.67 -8.01
N ALA A 155 16.84 33.76 -8.49
CA ALA A 155 16.36 34.89 -9.30
C ALA A 155 16.38 36.19 -8.48
N THR A 156 15.86 36.16 -7.26
CA THR A 156 15.93 37.29 -6.31
C THR A 156 17.37 37.71 -6.03
N ARG A 157 18.29 36.75 -5.77
CA ARG A 157 19.72 37.05 -5.57
C ARG A 157 20.35 37.72 -6.78
N ARG A 158 20.10 37.24 -8.00
CA ARG A 158 20.64 37.85 -9.22
C ARG A 158 20.13 39.28 -9.42
N PHE A 159 18.90 39.55 -9.02
CA PHE A 159 18.31 40.88 -9.09
C PHE A 159 19.02 41.88 -8.17
N PHE A 160 19.28 41.51 -6.91
CA PHE A 160 19.92 42.41 -5.94
C PHE A 160 21.46 42.40 -5.97
N LYS A 161 22.08 41.31 -6.43
CA LYS A 161 23.55 41.16 -6.52
C LYS A 161 23.92 40.36 -7.78
N PRO A 162 24.15 41.04 -8.92
CA PRO A 162 24.42 40.38 -10.21
C PRO A 162 25.63 39.42 -10.18
N ASN A 163 26.63 39.73 -9.35
CA ASN A 163 27.84 38.92 -9.18
C ASN A 163 27.73 37.88 -8.04
N ALA A 164 26.52 37.52 -7.63
CA ALA A 164 26.29 36.53 -6.60
C ALA A 164 26.78 35.13 -7.03
N ILE A 165 27.63 34.50 -6.20
CA ILE A 165 28.02 33.11 -6.37
C ILE A 165 26.86 32.23 -5.94
N LEU A 166 26.22 31.57 -6.90
CA LEU A 166 25.06 30.71 -6.65
C LEU A 166 25.50 29.25 -6.54
N LEU A 167 24.87 28.53 -5.62
CA LEU A 167 24.96 27.08 -5.60
C LEU A 167 23.96 26.51 -6.60
N SER A 168 24.38 25.51 -7.37
CA SER A 168 23.51 24.88 -8.36
C SER A 168 22.32 24.19 -7.67
N GLU A 169 21.19 24.08 -8.37
CA GLU A 169 20.01 23.36 -7.87
C GLU A 169 20.34 21.90 -7.54
N GLU A 170 21.19 21.27 -8.36
CA GLU A 170 21.67 19.90 -8.14
C GLU A 170 22.45 19.78 -6.83
N THR A 171 23.38 20.71 -6.57
CA THR A 171 24.19 20.68 -5.34
C THR A 171 23.36 21.02 -4.10
N TRP A 172 22.40 21.96 -4.20
CA TRP A 172 21.41 22.21 -3.14
C TRP A 172 20.61 20.95 -2.80
N SER A 173 20.18 20.21 -3.81
CA SER A 173 19.41 18.97 -3.64
C SER A 173 20.25 17.88 -2.97
N LYS A 174 21.46 17.63 -3.48
CA LYS A 174 22.39 16.64 -2.89
C LYS A 174 22.76 16.96 -1.45
N ALA A 175 23.12 18.21 -1.17
CA ALA A 175 23.45 18.66 0.18
C ALA A 175 22.24 18.53 1.13
N SER A 176 21.05 18.94 0.70
CA SER A 176 19.84 18.86 1.54
C SER A 176 19.44 17.42 1.83
N LEU A 177 19.54 16.51 0.84
CA LEU A 177 19.29 15.07 1.06
C LEU A 177 20.32 14.45 2.00
N GLY A 178 21.60 14.82 1.89
CA GLY A 178 22.63 14.40 2.84
C GLY A 178 22.31 14.86 4.27
N PHE A 179 21.89 16.12 4.42
CA PHE A 179 21.41 16.67 5.68
C PHE A 179 20.18 15.93 6.22
N PHE A 180 19.20 15.56 5.37
CA PHE A 180 18.03 14.79 5.79
C PHE A 180 18.37 13.36 6.19
N ARG A 181 19.32 12.70 5.53
CA ARG A 181 19.82 11.39 5.96
C ARG A 181 20.44 11.45 7.35
N LEU A 182 21.17 12.52 7.65
CA LEU A 182 21.75 12.75 8.98
C LEU A 182 20.69 13.10 10.03
N CYS A 183 19.72 13.96 9.71
CA CYS A 183 18.57 14.25 10.57
C CYS A 183 17.66 13.03 10.77
N GLY A 184 17.56 12.16 9.77
CA GLY A 184 16.85 10.89 9.80
C GLY A 184 17.39 9.93 10.85
N ARG A 185 18.64 10.10 11.29
CA ARG A 185 19.21 9.36 12.44
C ARG A 185 18.62 9.81 13.80
N GLN A 186 17.92 10.96 13.86
CA GLN A 186 17.07 11.38 14.98
C GLN A 186 15.57 11.12 14.75
N ILE A 187 15.15 10.64 13.57
CA ILE A 187 13.83 10.02 13.36
C ILE A 187 13.86 8.57 13.91
N LEU A 188 14.45 8.40 15.09
CA LEU A 188 14.39 7.15 15.87
C LEU A 188 13.26 7.21 16.90
N GLU A 189 12.59 8.36 17.05
CA GLU A 189 11.36 8.49 17.82
C GLU A 189 10.17 8.27 16.87
N CYS A 190 9.41 7.21 17.13
CA CYS A 190 8.11 7.04 16.50
C CYS A 190 7.19 8.23 16.84
N CYS A 191 6.15 8.46 16.05
CA CYS A 191 5.19 9.53 16.32
C CYS A 191 4.69 9.45 17.76
N SER A 192 4.82 10.51 18.56
CA SER A 192 4.38 10.53 19.97
C SER A 192 2.88 10.27 20.14
N LEU A 193 2.08 10.54 19.09
CA LEU A 193 0.64 10.31 19.07
C LEU A 193 0.26 8.91 18.58
N CYS A 194 1.00 8.36 17.62
CA CYS A 194 0.64 7.09 16.98
C CYS A 194 1.49 5.90 17.44
N GLY A 195 2.60 6.13 18.13
CA GLY A 195 3.57 5.08 18.45
C GLY A 195 4.24 4.50 17.20
N PRO A 196 4.87 3.31 17.29
CA PRO A 196 5.60 2.67 16.19
C PRO A 196 4.69 2.04 15.12
N HIS A 197 3.40 1.86 15.41
CA HIS A 197 2.41 1.20 14.56
C HIS A 197 1.16 2.07 14.45
N PRO A 198 1.09 2.99 13.47
CA PRO A 198 0.00 3.93 13.38
C PRO A 198 -1.29 3.24 12.91
N ALA A 199 -2.42 3.59 13.52
CA ALA A 199 -3.72 3.06 13.11
C ALA A 199 -4.13 3.52 11.69
N VAL A 200 -3.63 4.68 11.25
CA VAL A 200 -3.78 5.21 9.90
C VAL A 200 -2.39 5.36 9.29
N LEU A 201 -2.17 4.74 8.14
CA LEU A 201 -0.92 4.85 7.38
C LEU A 201 -1.20 5.46 6.01
N LEU A 202 -0.48 6.53 5.72
CA LEU A 202 -0.45 7.20 4.43
C LEU A 202 0.81 6.75 3.69
N TYR A 203 0.69 6.56 2.39
CA TYR A 203 1.85 6.27 1.55
C TYR A 203 1.68 6.90 0.19
N ASP A 204 2.78 7.45 -0.31
CA ASP A 204 2.81 8.21 -1.55
C ASP A 204 4.12 7.93 -2.29
N GLY A 205 4.01 7.86 -3.62
CA GLY A 205 5.13 7.72 -4.54
C GLY A 205 5.78 9.07 -4.78
N ILE A 206 6.92 9.34 -4.13
CA ILE A 206 7.68 10.55 -4.38
C ILE A 206 8.48 10.39 -5.68
N ALA A 207 8.01 11.04 -6.75
CA ALA A 207 8.74 11.16 -8.01
C ALA A 207 9.83 12.24 -7.93
N GLY A 208 10.99 12.02 -8.56
CA GLY A 208 12.05 13.04 -8.67
C GLY A 208 13.38 12.72 -7.99
N LEU A 209 13.64 11.48 -7.55
CA LEU A 209 15.02 11.02 -7.34
C LEU A 209 15.71 10.96 -8.71
N ALA A 210 16.43 12.03 -9.07
CA ALA A 210 17.04 12.16 -10.39
C ALA A 210 18.08 11.07 -10.65
N CYS A 211 17.98 10.52 -11.86
CA CYS A 211 18.98 9.74 -12.56
C CYS A 211 20.39 10.36 -12.44
N ALA A 212 21.41 9.54 -12.22
CA ALA A 212 22.81 9.97 -12.07
C ALA A 212 23.46 10.53 -13.37
N ASP A 213 22.68 10.92 -14.38
CA ASP A 213 23.18 11.27 -15.71
C ASP A 213 22.78 12.66 -16.24
N GLY A 214 22.15 13.52 -15.43
CA GLY A 214 22.02 14.95 -15.75
C GLY A 214 21.08 15.26 -16.93
N GLY A 215 20.18 14.35 -17.31
CA GLY A 215 19.19 14.58 -18.36
C GLY A 215 17.98 15.39 -17.88
N ARG A 216 17.59 16.42 -18.65
CA ARG A 216 16.45 17.33 -18.39
C ARG A 216 15.03 16.73 -18.53
N GLN A 217 14.86 15.41 -18.54
CA GLN A 217 13.52 14.82 -18.67
C GLN A 217 12.86 14.61 -17.31
N LYS A 218 11.65 15.17 -17.14
CA LYS A 218 10.77 14.93 -16.00
C LYS A 218 10.46 13.42 -15.92
N GLY A 219 11.06 12.73 -14.95
CA GLY A 219 10.69 11.37 -14.59
C GLY A 219 9.35 11.36 -13.86
N GLY A 220 8.27 11.61 -14.59
CA GLY A 220 6.90 11.36 -14.17
C GLY A 220 6.20 10.47 -15.21
N LEU A 221 5.33 9.60 -14.71
CA LEU A 221 4.29 8.72 -15.29
C LEU A 221 4.16 8.39 -16.82
N ALA A 222 4.96 8.91 -17.75
CA ALA A 222 4.80 8.65 -19.19
C ALA A 222 6.08 8.76 -20.06
N GLY A 223 7.28 9.01 -19.52
CA GLY A 223 8.38 9.53 -20.34
C GLY A 223 9.67 8.72 -20.45
N THR A 224 9.65 7.41 -20.70
CA THR A 224 10.78 6.67 -21.33
C THR A 224 10.22 5.37 -21.89
N GLY A 225 10.50 5.02 -23.15
CA GLY A 225 9.95 3.83 -23.82
C GLY A 225 9.93 2.60 -22.92
N ALA A 226 8.73 2.16 -22.54
CA ALA A 226 8.46 1.15 -21.50
C ALA A 226 8.99 -0.27 -21.81
N ALA A 227 9.75 -0.44 -22.90
CA ALA A 227 10.26 -1.71 -23.38
C ALA A 227 11.57 -2.15 -22.70
N GLN A 228 12.29 -1.25 -22.01
CA GLN A 228 13.63 -1.50 -21.46
C GLN A 228 13.70 -1.24 -19.94
N VAL A 229 12.81 -1.85 -19.13
CA VAL A 229 12.76 -1.63 -17.66
C VAL A 229 13.17 -2.90 -16.90
N ARG A 230 14.13 -2.76 -15.97
CA ARG A 230 14.68 -3.81 -15.06
C ARG A 230 13.61 -4.36 -14.10
N PRO A 231 13.51 -5.67 -13.76
CA PRO A 231 12.39 -6.34 -13.04
C PRO A 231 12.03 -5.88 -11.59
N PHE A 232 10.94 -6.40 -10.99
CA PHE A 232 10.35 -6.02 -9.68
C PHE A 232 11.20 -6.48 -8.48
N THR A 233 10.88 -6.08 -7.23
CA THR A 233 11.42 -6.74 -6.02
C THR A 233 11.21 -8.24 -6.16
N ALA A 234 12.32 -8.97 -6.30
CA ALA A 234 12.26 -10.39 -6.59
C ALA A 234 11.69 -11.15 -5.38
N PRO A 235 11.10 -12.33 -5.58
CA PRO A 235 10.89 -13.26 -4.49
C PRO A 235 12.20 -13.43 -3.70
N SER A 236 12.08 -13.48 -2.38
CA SER A 236 13.22 -13.73 -1.51
C SER A 236 13.83 -15.09 -1.86
N ARG A 237 15.16 -15.17 -1.87
CA ARG A 237 15.91 -16.38 -2.15
C ARG A 237 16.56 -16.92 -0.89
N ASP A 238 16.52 -18.24 -0.72
CA ASP A 238 17.14 -18.91 0.42
C ASP A 238 18.67 -18.99 0.27
N PHE A 239 19.31 -19.68 1.21
CA PHE A 239 20.76 -19.87 1.22
C PHE A 239 21.27 -20.72 0.03
N LEU A 240 20.39 -21.39 -0.70
CA LEU A 240 20.68 -22.14 -1.92
C LEU A 240 20.38 -21.32 -3.19
N ASP A 241 20.08 -20.02 -3.05
CA ASP A 241 19.64 -19.12 -4.12
C ASP A 241 18.33 -19.57 -4.79
N VAL A 242 17.53 -20.39 -4.10
CA VAL A 242 16.22 -20.85 -4.58
C VAL A 242 15.14 -19.90 -4.06
N ASN A 243 14.20 -19.52 -4.92
CA ASN A 243 13.07 -18.69 -4.50
C ASN A 243 12.27 -19.39 -3.39
N VAL A 244 11.96 -18.65 -2.33
CA VAL A 244 10.94 -19.06 -1.37
C VAL A 244 9.60 -19.10 -2.09
N GLN A 245 8.97 -20.26 -2.11
CA GLN A 245 7.73 -20.47 -2.86
C GLN A 245 6.57 -20.77 -1.92
N LYS A 246 5.40 -20.22 -2.27
CA LYS A 246 4.14 -20.57 -1.62
C LYS A 246 3.25 -21.25 -2.66
N VAL A 247 2.96 -22.53 -2.42
CA VAL A 247 2.03 -23.30 -3.25
C VAL A 247 0.61 -22.97 -2.81
N MET A 248 -0.14 -22.32 -3.70
CA MET A 248 -1.52 -21.93 -3.44
C MET A 248 -2.45 -22.94 -4.10
N GLU A 249 -3.08 -23.79 -3.29
CA GLU A 249 -4.01 -24.82 -3.76
C GLU A 249 -5.48 -24.32 -3.70
N PRO A 250 -6.23 -24.43 -4.81
CA PRO A 250 -7.66 -24.11 -4.88
C PRO A 250 -8.47 -24.72 -3.73
N GLY A 251 -9.21 -23.91 -2.97
CA GLY A 251 -10.07 -24.39 -1.88
C GLY A 251 -9.34 -24.85 -0.61
N GLY A 252 -8.02 -25.06 -0.70
CA GLY A 252 -7.10 -25.18 0.43
C GLY A 252 -6.57 -23.80 0.81
N ASN A 253 -5.45 -23.39 0.20
CA ASN A 253 -4.70 -22.17 0.53
C ASN A 253 -5.10 -20.95 -0.30
N TYR A 254 -5.88 -21.18 -1.35
CA TYR A 254 -6.09 -20.22 -2.42
C TYR A 254 -7.55 -19.82 -2.59
N LEU A 255 -7.82 -18.51 -2.59
CA LEU A 255 -9.16 -17.92 -2.60
C LEU A 255 -9.55 -17.19 -3.88
N ALA A 256 -8.62 -16.98 -4.80
CA ALA A 256 -8.95 -16.45 -6.11
C ALA A 256 -8.88 -17.62 -7.08
N ALA A 257 -9.68 -17.62 -8.12
CA ALA A 257 -9.15 -18.00 -9.41
C ALA A 257 -10.00 -17.31 -10.45
N SER A 258 -9.33 -16.78 -11.47
CA SER A 258 -9.96 -16.24 -12.66
C SER A 258 -10.80 -17.32 -13.35
N LEU A 259 -11.61 -16.94 -14.33
CA LEU A 259 -12.48 -17.86 -15.08
C LEU A 259 -11.75 -19.07 -15.68
N ALA A 260 -10.41 -19.02 -15.79
CA ALA A 260 -9.54 -20.08 -16.28
C ALA A 260 -8.88 -20.96 -15.18
N GLY A 261 -9.06 -20.68 -13.89
CA GLY A 261 -8.42 -21.38 -12.77
C GLY A 261 -9.39 -21.85 -11.69
N ALA A 262 -8.94 -22.77 -10.85
CA ALA A 262 -9.71 -23.35 -9.76
C ALA A 262 -9.65 -22.47 -8.50
N GLY A 263 -10.77 -21.93 -8.03
CA GLY A 263 -10.85 -21.05 -6.85
C GLY A 263 -12.24 -20.46 -6.66
N LEU A 264 -12.58 -20.08 -5.42
CA LEU A 264 -13.90 -19.57 -5.02
C LEU A 264 -14.00 -18.09 -5.43
N LYS A 265 -14.61 -17.84 -6.59
CA LYS A 265 -14.78 -16.50 -7.15
C LYS A 265 -15.52 -15.60 -6.15
N ARG A 266 -14.94 -14.43 -5.82
CA ARG A 266 -15.39 -13.48 -4.78
C ARG A 266 -16.70 -12.76 -5.06
N ARG A 267 -17.32 -13.01 -6.21
CA ARG A 267 -18.51 -12.31 -6.67
C ARG A 267 -19.79 -13.09 -6.36
N LEU A 268 -20.87 -12.37 -6.12
CA LEU A 268 -22.22 -12.88 -6.07
C LEU A 268 -22.65 -13.22 -7.51
N VAL A 269 -22.62 -12.23 -8.40
CA VAL A 269 -22.82 -12.43 -9.85
C VAL A 269 -21.48 -12.56 -10.56
N HIS A 270 -21.25 -13.70 -11.22
CA HIS A 270 -19.96 -14.03 -11.86
C HIS A 270 -19.87 -13.57 -13.30
N GLN A 271 -20.97 -13.70 -14.03
CA GLN A 271 -21.05 -13.43 -15.46
C GLN A 271 -20.93 -11.92 -15.69
N PRO A 272 -19.88 -11.43 -16.37
CA PRO A 272 -19.71 -10.01 -16.67
C PRO A 272 -20.94 -9.40 -17.35
N GLU A 273 -21.59 -10.17 -18.23
CA GLU A 273 -22.78 -9.74 -18.98
C GLU A 273 -23.93 -9.41 -18.03
N LEU A 274 -24.21 -10.31 -17.07
CA LEU A 274 -25.26 -10.10 -16.06
C LEU A 274 -24.91 -8.97 -15.10
N ARG A 275 -23.62 -8.79 -14.78
CA ARG A 275 -23.15 -7.69 -13.95
C ARG A 275 -23.38 -6.33 -14.61
N THR A 276 -23.07 -6.22 -15.90
CA THR A 276 -23.31 -5.00 -16.68
C THR A 276 -24.80 -4.66 -16.69
N LEU A 277 -25.68 -5.64 -16.92
CA LEU A 277 -27.12 -5.44 -16.86
C LEU A 277 -27.58 -5.03 -15.45
N LEU A 278 -27.04 -5.63 -14.39
CA LEU A 278 -27.36 -5.29 -13.00
C LEU A 278 -26.94 -3.85 -12.65
N ALA A 279 -25.75 -3.43 -13.07
CA ALA A 279 -25.26 -2.06 -12.88
C ALA A 279 -26.14 -1.05 -13.61
N ARG A 280 -26.53 -1.33 -14.85
CA ARG A 280 -27.43 -0.47 -15.64
C ARG A 280 -28.84 -0.40 -15.05
N PHE A 281 -29.37 -1.53 -14.58
CA PHE A 281 -30.68 -1.59 -13.89
C PHE A 281 -30.68 -0.75 -12.62
N SER A 282 -29.57 -0.73 -11.88
CA SER A 282 -29.47 0.03 -10.64
C SER A 282 -29.73 1.53 -10.80
N GLY A 283 -29.50 2.09 -11.99
CA GLY A 283 -29.58 3.52 -12.28
C GLY A 283 -28.59 4.38 -11.49
N HIS A 284 -27.68 3.78 -10.72
CA HIS A 284 -26.66 4.48 -9.95
C HIS A 284 -25.51 4.91 -10.87
N HIS A 285 -25.01 6.14 -10.71
CA HIS A 285 -23.98 6.73 -11.58
C HIS A 285 -24.30 6.65 -13.10
N PRO A 286 -25.41 7.26 -13.57
CA PRO A 286 -25.82 7.18 -14.98
C PRO A 286 -24.86 7.86 -15.97
N ALA A 287 -23.86 8.61 -15.48
CA ALA A 287 -22.81 9.23 -16.27
C ALA A 287 -21.59 8.32 -16.50
N ASP A 288 -21.60 7.09 -15.96
CA ASP A 288 -20.51 6.13 -16.14
C ASP A 288 -20.46 5.63 -17.59
N VAL A 289 -19.41 6.02 -18.31
CA VAL A 289 -19.26 5.78 -19.74
C VAL A 289 -19.15 4.29 -20.07
N GLU A 290 -18.71 3.45 -19.12
CA GLU A 290 -18.62 1.99 -19.31
C GLU A 290 -19.99 1.31 -19.36
N PHE A 291 -21.05 1.91 -18.79
CA PHE A 291 -22.37 1.29 -18.67
C PHE A 291 -23.43 1.81 -19.64
N GLY A 292 -23.20 2.96 -20.29
CA GLY A 292 -24.10 3.47 -21.33
C GLY A 292 -25.49 3.87 -20.83
N LYS A 293 -26.52 3.74 -21.68
CA LYS A 293 -27.91 4.13 -21.39
C LYS A 293 -28.58 3.15 -20.40
N HIS A 294 -29.69 3.60 -19.79
CA HIS A 294 -30.57 2.75 -18.97
C HIS A 294 -30.98 1.47 -19.70
N LEU A 295 -31.33 0.45 -18.91
CA LEU A 295 -31.73 -0.86 -19.42
C LEU A 295 -33.05 -0.78 -20.21
N THR A 296 -33.14 -1.44 -21.37
CA THR A 296 -34.39 -1.59 -22.10
C THR A 296 -35.28 -2.68 -21.47
N ALA A 297 -36.58 -2.70 -21.83
CA ALA A 297 -37.50 -3.75 -21.37
C ALA A 297 -37.01 -5.16 -21.73
N ARG A 298 -36.54 -5.33 -22.97
CA ARG A 298 -36.02 -6.61 -23.48
C ARG A 298 -34.74 -7.05 -22.75
N GLU A 299 -33.86 -6.10 -22.43
CA GLU A 299 -32.66 -6.37 -21.64
C GLU A 299 -32.99 -6.78 -20.21
N TYR A 300 -34.03 -6.20 -19.62
CA TYR A 300 -34.50 -6.56 -18.27
C TYR A 300 -35.05 -7.99 -18.23
N GLU A 301 -35.92 -8.33 -19.19
CA GLU A 301 -36.49 -9.68 -19.31
C GLU A 301 -35.39 -10.73 -19.47
N GLU A 302 -34.40 -10.49 -20.33
CA GLU A 302 -33.28 -11.42 -20.50
C GLU A 302 -32.39 -11.50 -19.26
N LEU A 303 -32.21 -10.41 -18.51
CA LEU A 303 -31.49 -10.46 -17.22
C LEU A 303 -32.15 -11.46 -16.27
N LEU A 304 -33.47 -11.40 -16.12
CA LEU A 304 -34.23 -12.32 -15.27
C LEU A 304 -34.12 -13.76 -15.79
N VAL A 305 -34.33 -13.98 -17.09
CA VAL A 305 -34.21 -15.30 -17.73
C VAL A 305 -32.81 -15.89 -17.55
N ALA A 306 -31.76 -15.08 -17.72
CA ALA A 306 -30.39 -15.53 -17.62
C ALA A 306 -29.96 -15.79 -16.16
N LEU A 307 -30.59 -15.15 -15.18
CA LEU A 307 -30.41 -15.47 -13.76
C LEU A 307 -31.12 -16.79 -13.37
N ASP A 308 -32.27 -17.11 -13.96
CA ASP A 308 -32.99 -18.36 -13.66
C ASP A 308 -32.38 -19.60 -14.36
N ARG A 309 -31.64 -19.39 -15.46
CA ARG A 309 -31.06 -20.48 -16.26
C ARG A 309 -30.23 -21.47 -15.44
N ASP A 310 -30.59 -22.75 -15.59
CA ASP A 310 -29.80 -23.86 -15.05
C ASP A 310 -28.47 -24.06 -15.78
N ASP A 311 -28.43 -23.79 -17.09
CA ASP A 311 -27.21 -23.84 -17.93
C ASP A 311 -26.44 -22.51 -17.87
N VAL A 312 -25.74 -22.29 -16.75
CA VAL A 312 -24.95 -21.07 -16.50
C VAL A 312 -23.76 -20.88 -17.46
N GLN A 313 -23.47 -21.87 -18.33
CA GLN A 313 -22.46 -21.76 -19.39
C GLN A 313 -22.99 -21.00 -20.59
N PHE A 314 -24.31 -20.96 -20.76
CA PHE A 314 -24.93 -20.18 -21.81
C PHE A 314 -24.78 -18.69 -21.50
N VAL A 315 -24.18 -17.96 -22.43
CA VAL A 315 -24.00 -16.52 -22.34
C VAL A 315 -24.93 -15.87 -23.35
N THR A 316 -25.74 -14.95 -22.84
CA THR A 316 -26.43 -13.97 -23.66
C THR A 316 -25.70 -12.65 -23.52
N ASP A 317 -25.20 -12.14 -24.64
CA ASP A 317 -24.51 -10.85 -24.70
C ASP A 317 -25.31 -9.87 -25.57
N PHE A 318 -25.29 -8.61 -25.18
CA PHE A 318 -26.00 -7.53 -25.86
C PHE A 318 -24.98 -6.72 -26.64
N VAL A 319 -25.01 -6.84 -27.96
CA VAL A 319 -24.12 -6.10 -28.84
C VAL A 319 -24.93 -5.04 -29.58
N ALA A 320 -24.38 -3.84 -29.71
CA ALA A 320 -24.99 -2.80 -30.54
C ALA A 320 -25.27 -3.36 -31.94
N ASP A 321 -26.45 -3.06 -32.49
CA ASP A 321 -26.79 -3.53 -33.83
C ASP A 321 -25.77 -2.95 -34.83
N PRO A 322 -25.01 -3.81 -35.54
CA PRO A 322 -24.01 -3.34 -36.49
C PRO A 322 -24.63 -2.55 -37.66
N ASP A 323 -25.93 -2.73 -37.91
CA ASP A 323 -26.68 -2.08 -38.99
C ASP A 323 -27.50 -0.86 -38.49
N ASP A 324 -27.72 -0.72 -37.18
CA ASP A 324 -28.40 0.44 -36.57
C ASP A 324 -27.82 0.77 -35.18
N ALA A 325 -26.86 1.70 -35.14
CA ALA A 325 -26.20 2.10 -33.89
C ALA A 325 -27.14 2.73 -32.83
N ASP A 326 -28.33 3.19 -33.24
CA ASP A 326 -29.36 3.75 -32.35
C ASP A 326 -30.52 2.76 -32.07
N GLY A 327 -30.50 1.58 -32.70
CA GLY A 327 -31.50 0.52 -32.56
C GLY A 327 -31.34 -0.36 -31.30
N ASP A 328 -32.29 -1.27 -31.10
CA ASP A 328 -32.25 -2.23 -29.98
C ASP A 328 -31.04 -3.18 -30.13
N PRO A 329 -30.29 -3.46 -29.04
CA PRO A 329 -29.13 -4.34 -29.11
C PRO A 329 -29.49 -5.76 -29.56
N VAL A 330 -28.61 -6.35 -30.37
CA VAL A 330 -28.73 -7.71 -30.89
C VAL A 330 -28.22 -8.70 -29.83
N LEU A 331 -29.00 -9.76 -29.61
CA LEU A 331 -28.64 -10.85 -28.72
C LEU A 331 -27.65 -11.80 -29.41
N LEU A 332 -26.44 -11.89 -28.86
CA LEU A 332 -25.48 -12.93 -29.23
C LEU A 332 -25.48 -14.04 -28.19
N HIS A 333 -25.59 -15.27 -28.67
CA HIS A 333 -25.55 -16.45 -27.82
C HIS A 333 -24.27 -17.23 -28.05
N TRP A 334 -23.56 -17.53 -26.97
CA TRP A 334 -22.37 -18.38 -27.01
C TRP A 334 -22.21 -19.17 -25.72
N ARG A 335 -21.28 -20.13 -25.71
CA ARG A 335 -21.01 -20.96 -24.53
C ARG A 335 -19.66 -20.65 -23.91
N ARG A 336 -19.68 -20.29 -22.63
CA ARG A 336 -18.50 -20.09 -21.80
C ARG A 336 -18.05 -21.41 -21.17
N ARG A 337 -16.75 -21.70 -21.25
CA ARG A 337 -16.16 -22.81 -20.51
C ARG A 337 -16.19 -22.50 -19.01
N ILE A 338 -16.88 -23.33 -18.23
CA ILE A 338 -16.96 -23.25 -16.77
C ILE A 338 -16.61 -24.64 -16.21
N ARG A 339 -15.85 -24.69 -15.11
CA ARG A 339 -15.54 -25.97 -14.46
C ARG A 339 -16.80 -26.56 -13.83
N THR A 340 -16.99 -27.87 -13.92
CA THR A 340 -18.21 -28.55 -13.45
C THR A 340 -18.50 -28.31 -11.97
N ASP A 341 -17.45 -28.22 -11.14
CA ASP A 341 -17.54 -27.93 -9.70
C ASP A 341 -18.02 -26.50 -9.39
N GLN A 342 -17.97 -25.58 -10.37
CA GLN A 342 -18.41 -24.18 -10.21
C GLN A 342 -19.87 -23.96 -10.64
N VAL A 343 -20.45 -24.85 -11.46
CA VAL A 343 -21.79 -24.67 -12.03
C VAL A 343 -22.86 -24.54 -10.94
N GLY A 344 -22.84 -25.43 -9.94
CA GLY A 344 -23.81 -25.39 -8.84
C GLY A 344 -23.72 -24.11 -8.00
N GLN A 345 -22.51 -23.62 -7.75
CA GLN A 345 -22.31 -22.38 -7.00
C GLN A 345 -22.81 -21.16 -7.77
N MET A 346 -22.53 -21.08 -9.08
CA MET A 346 -23.00 -19.99 -9.94
C MET A 346 -24.53 -19.99 -10.02
N ARG A 347 -25.13 -21.18 -10.21
CA ARG A 347 -26.59 -21.33 -10.24
C ARG A 347 -27.25 -20.87 -8.94
N SER A 348 -26.74 -21.32 -7.80
CA SER A 348 -27.28 -20.94 -6.48
C SER A 348 -27.23 -19.42 -6.27
N LYS A 349 -26.11 -18.78 -6.63
CA LYS A 349 -25.95 -17.33 -6.48
C LYS A 349 -26.85 -16.55 -7.43
N ASN A 350 -26.96 -16.98 -8.70
CA ASN A 350 -27.85 -16.36 -9.66
C ASN A 350 -29.31 -16.42 -9.20
N LYS A 351 -29.78 -17.56 -8.69
CA LYS A 351 -31.14 -17.69 -8.13
C LYS A 351 -31.39 -16.78 -6.93
N ALA A 352 -30.38 -16.59 -6.07
CA ALA A 352 -30.50 -15.65 -4.95
C ALA A 352 -30.60 -14.19 -5.40
N VAL A 353 -29.95 -13.82 -6.51
CA VAL A 353 -30.06 -12.48 -7.11
C VAL A 353 -31.39 -12.33 -7.85
N LEU A 354 -31.89 -13.37 -8.50
CA LEU A 354 -33.22 -13.39 -9.10
C LEU A 354 -34.30 -13.12 -8.05
N GLU A 355 -34.29 -13.88 -6.94
CA GLU A 355 -35.25 -13.70 -5.83
C GLU A 355 -35.23 -12.27 -5.26
N LEU A 356 -34.03 -11.67 -5.20
CA LEU A 356 -33.86 -10.27 -4.84
C LEU A 356 -34.49 -9.32 -5.88
N LEU A 357 -34.22 -9.51 -7.17
CA LEU A 357 -34.72 -8.64 -8.23
C LEU A 357 -36.25 -8.72 -8.38
N GLU A 358 -36.83 -9.93 -8.36
CA GLU A 358 -38.28 -10.12 -8.42
C GLU A 358 -38.99 -9.41 -7.26
N SER A 359 -38.40 -9.43 -6.06
CA SER A 359 -38.98 -8.76 -4.89
C SER A 359 -38.80 -7.24 -4.94
N ILE A 360 -37.66 -6.76 -5.46
CA ILE A 360 -37.45 -5.32 -5.72
C ILE A 360 -38.41 -4.82 -6.79
N GLU A 361 -38.70 -5.61 -7.82
CA GLU A 361 -39.72 -5.29 -8.83
C GLU A 361 -41.10 -5.12 -8.18
N ILE A 362 -41.51 -6.06 -7.33
CA ILE A 362 -42.79 -5.95 -6.60
C ILE A 362 -42.83 -4.67 -5.76
N GLU A 363 -41.75 -4.32 -5.07
CA GLU A 363 -41.63 -3.08 -4.29
C GLU A 363 -41.72 -1.84 -5.20
N ALA A 364 -40.98 -1.82 -6.31
CA ALA A 364 -40.97 -0.71 -7.26
C ALA A 364 -42.36 -0.49 -7.89
N MET A 365 -43.03 -1.56 -8.30
CA MET A 365 -44.34 -1.52 -8.93
C MET A 365 -45.46 -1.02 -7.99
N GLN A 366 -45.29 -1.20 -6.67
CA GLN A 366 -46.21 -0.63 -5.68
C GLN A 366 -46.06 0.89 -5.55
N VAL A 367 -44.85 1.41 -5.79
CA VAL A 367 -44.55 2.84 -5.68
C VAL A 367 -44.88 3.56 -6.99
N GLU A 368 -44.40 3.04 -8.12
CA GLU A 368 -44.59 3.62 -9.45
C GLU A 368 -44.75 2.51 -10.51
N PRO A 369 -45.99 2.22 -10.96
CA PRO A 369 -46.23 1.13 -11.90
C PRO A 369 -45.82 1.49 -13.33
N HIS A 370 -44.61 1.07 -13.74
CA HIS A 370 -44.09 1.23 -15.10
C HIS A 370 -43.16 0.07 -15.48
N TRP A 371 -42.97 -0.19 -16.80
CA TRP A 371 -42.14 -1.29 -17.31
C TRP A 371 -41.03 -0.78 -18.26
N PRO A 372 -39.76 -1.24 -18.13
CA PRO A 372 -39.23 -2.04 -17.01
C PRO A 372 -39.29 -1.24 -15.69
N PRO A 373 -39.36 -1.89 -14.52
CA PRO A 373 -39.41 -1.20 -13.22
C PRO A 373 -38.18 -0.32 -13.00
N SER A 374 -38.35 0.85 -12.38
CA SER A 374 -37.21 1.66 -11.94
C SER A 374 -36.68 1.04 -10.66
N CYS A 375 -35.37 0.79 -10.59
CA CYS A 375 -34.76 0.37 -9.35
C CYS A 375 -35.04 1.41 -8.25
N PRO A 376 -35.64 1.02 -7.11
CA PRO A 376 -35.82 1.93 -5.99
C PRO A 376 -34.47 2.48 -5.54
N GLY A 377 -34.43 3.77 -5.21
CA GLY A 377 -33.19 4.45 -4.83
C GLY A 377 -32.47 3.79 -3.64
N THR A 378 -33.23 3.13 -2.76
CA THR A 378 -32.75 2.34 -1.61
C THR A 378 -31.86 1.15 -2.00
N TRP A 379 -32.13 0.53 -3.15
CA TRP A 379 -31.38 -0.62 -3.67
C TRP A 379 -30.31 -0.26 -4.68
N SER A 380 -30.39 0.95 -5.28
CA SER A 380 -29.51 1.39 -6.37
C SER A 380 -28.02 1.18 -6.08
N GLU A 381 -27.53 1.65 -4.94
CA GLU A 381 -26.11 1.55 -4.58
C GLU A 381 -25.63 0.10 -4.36
N LEU A 382 -26.51 -0.75 -3.80
CA LEU A 382 -26.22 -2.17 -3.60
C LEU A 382 -26.11 -2.88 -4.95
N LEU A 383 -27.11 -2.72 -5.82
CA LEU A 383 -27.15 -3.37 -7.13
C LEU A 383 -26.01 -2.87 -8.03
N TYR A 384 -25.68 -1.57 -7.97
CA TYR A 384 -24.51 -1.02 -8.64
C TYR A 384 -23.23 -1.68 -8.14
N SER A 385 -23.05 -1.81 -6.82
CA SER A 385 -21.85 -2.45 -6.25
C SER A 385 -21.69 -3.92 -6.69
N LEU A 386 -22.81 -4.64 -6.84
CA LEU A 386 -22.84 -6.01 -7.36
C LEU A 386 -22.57 -6.10 -8.86
N GLY A 387 -22.90 -5.07 -9.63
CA GLY A 387 -22.74 -5.01 -11.08
C GLY A 387 -21.44 -4.34 -11.56
N ALA A 388 -20.88 -3.44 -10.77
CA ALA A 388 -19.75 -2.59 -11.16
C ALA A 388 -18.51 -3.43 -11.59
N PRO A 389 -17.66 -2.92 -12.49
CA PRO A 389 -16.54 -3.66 -13.03
C PRO A 389 -15.46 -3.81 -11.94
N LEU A 390 -14.57 -4.80 -12.08
CA LEU A 390 -13.48 -5.05 -11.12
C LEU A 390 -12.59 -3.83 -10.86
N SER A 391 -12.45 -2.96 -11.86
CA SER A 391 -11.70 -1.71 -11.78
C SER A 391 -12.35 -0.67 -10.85
N VAL A 392 -13.65 -0.79 -10.59
CA VAL A 392 -14.47 0.20 -9.86
C VAL A 392 -14.92 -0.31 -8.50
N SER A 393 -15.41 -1.56 -8.40
CA SER A 393 -15.89 -2.14 -7.14
C SER A 393 -15.76 -3.67 -7.09
N ASP A 394 -15.47 -4.21 -5.91
CA ASP A 394 -15.56 -5.64 -5.58
C ASP A 394 -16.71 -5.86 -4.59
N ASP A 395 -17.41 -6.98 -4.69
CA ASP A 395 -18.54 -7.32 -3.82
C ASP A 395 -18.08 -7.41 -2.34
N SER A 396 -16.78 -7.66 -2.12
CA SER A 396 -16.13 -7.59 -0.80
C SER A 396 -16.20 -6.19 -0.16
N ASN A 397 -16.47 -5.13 -0.93
CA ASN A 397 -16.71 -3.79 -0.41
C ASN A 397 -18.04 -3.64 0.34
N LEU A 398 -18.99 -4.56 0.14
CA LEU A 398 -20.27 -4.56 0.85
C LEU A 398 -20.11 -4.98 2.32
N ILE A 399 -19.16 -5.87 2.61
CA ILE A 399 -18.82 -6.31 3.98
C ILE A 399 -17.29 -6.32 4.10
N GLN A 400 -16.73 -5.26 4.67
CA GLN A 400 -15.29 -4.99 4.60
C GLN A 400 -14.48 -5.59 5.78
N HIS A 401 -15.15 -6.07 6.83
CA HIS A 401 -14.47 -6.44 8.08
C HIS A 401 -15.19 -7.55 8.85
N GLY A 402 -14.45 -8.32 9.67
CA GLY A 402 -15.00 -9.41 10.49
C GLY A 402 -16.06 -8.96 11.49
N ARG A 403 -15.98 -7.70 11.95
CA ARG A 403 -17.00 -7.10 12.83
C ARG A 403 -18.35 -6.91 12.12
N ALA A 404 -18.36 -6.54 10.84
CA ALA A 404 -19.60 -6.48 10.06
C ALA A 404 -20.17 -7.87 9.81
N LEU A 405 -19.32 -8.88 9.59
CA LEU A 405 -19.79 -10.27 9.48
C LEU A 405 -20.58 -10.70 10.72
N GLY A 406 -20.10 -10.39 11.93
CA GLY A 406 -20.82 -10.72 13.16
C GLY A 406 -22.23 -10.12 13.21
N VAL A 407 -22.40 -8.87 12.75
CA VAL A 407 -23.71 -8.22 12.65
C VAL A 407 -24.57 -8.87 11.55
N VAL A 408 -24.00 -9.14 10.38
CA VAL A 408 -24.71 -9.78 9.27
C VAL A 408 -25.19 -11.19 9.66
N ARG A 409 -24.36 -11.98 10.35
CA ARG A 409 -24.76 -13.30 10.90
C ARG A 409 -25.95 -13.15 11.84
N LYS A 410 -25.89 -12.19 12.76
CA LYS A 410 -26.99 -11.90 13.71
C LYS A 410 -28.30 -11.61 12.96
N LEU A 411 -28.25 -10.75 11.94
CA LEU A 411 -29.40 -10.41 11.10
C LEU A 411 -29.93 -11.62 10.31
N LEU A 412 -29.03 -12.42 9.71
CA LEU A 412 -29.39 -13.66 9.00
C LEU A 412 -30.06 -14.70 9.91
N LEU A 413 -29.68 -14.75 11.19
CA LEU A 413 -30.34 -15.61 12.18
C LEU A 413 -31.69 -15.07 12.67
N GLY A 414 -32.15 -13.92 12.13
CA GLY A 414 -33.44 -13.34 12.46
C GLY A 414 -33.45 -12.57 13.78
N GLU A 415 -32.30 -12.08 14.24
CA GLU A 415 -32.22 -11.11 15.35
C GLU A 415 -32.31 -9.67 14.82
N ALA A 416 -32.74 -8.73 15.67
CA ALA A 416 -32.80 -7.30 15.34
C ALA A 416 -31.46 -6.61 15.61
N ALA A 417 -31.06 -5.68 14.75
CA ALA A 417 -29.89 -4.83 14.96
C ALA A 417 -30.15 -3.77 16.04
N ASN A 418 -29.18 -3.60 16.94
CA ASN A 418 -29.18 -2.52 17.93
C ASN A 418 -28.30 -1.33 17.47
N ASP A 419 -28.20 -0.29 18.30
CA ASP A 419 -27.40 0.91 17.99
C ASP A 419 -25.91 0.62 17.80
N HIS A 420 -25.38 -0.36 18.53
CA HIS A 420 -23.99 -0.78 18.38
C HIS A 420 -23.75 -1.48 17.03
N ASP A 421 -24.65 -2.39 16.63
CA ASP A 421 -24.63 -3.06 15.34
C ASP A 421 -24.68 -2.04 14.19
N ARG A 422 -25.53 -1.03 14.33
CA ARG A 422 -25.63 0.11 13.42
C ARG A 422 -24.32 0.88 13.29
N ILE A 423 -23.62 1.15 14.40
CA ILE A 423 -22.30 1.81 14.36
C ILE A 423 -21.28 0.92 13.64
N LEU A 424 -21.27 -0.38 13.92
CA LEU A 424 -20.37 -1.32 13.27
C LEU A 424 -20.63 -1.42 11.76
N LEU A 425 -21.89 -1.45 11.31
CA LEU A 425 -22.23 -1.41 9.89
C LEU A 425 -21.88 -0.07 9.25
N ALA A 426 -22.12 1.06 9.94
CA ALA A 426 -21.73 2.37 9.42
C ALA A 426 -20.22 2.45 9.18
N GLU A 427 -19.43 1.90 10.10
CA GLU A 427 -17.99 1.79 9.91
C GLU A 427 -17.70 0.82 8.77
N HIS A 428 -18.14 -0.44 8.84
CA HIS A 428 -17.55 -1.57 8.10
C HIS A 428 -18.38 -2.11 6.91
N ALA A 429 -19.60 -1.61 6.71
CA ALA A 429 -20.54 -2.03 5.66
C ALA A 429 -21.57 -0.91 5.39
N PRO A 430 -21.14 0.29 4.95
CA PRO A 430 -21.98 1.50 4.94
C PRO A 430 -23.21 1.40 4.03
N ILE A 431 -23.12 0.62 2.94
CA ILE A 431 -24.25 0.36 2.04
C ILE A 431 -25.32 -0.47 2.78
N LEU A 432 -24.92 -1.54 3.46
CA LEU A 432 -25.82 -2.34 4.28
C LEU A 432 -26.41 -1.52 5.43
N ARG A 433 -25.63 -0.58 6.00
CA ARG A 433 -26.14 0.34 7.02
C ARG A 433 -27.29 1.20 6.49
N ARG A 434 -27.11 1.85 5.35
CA ARG A 434 -28.15 2.71 4.74
C ARG A 434 -29.42 1.91 4.42
N LEU A 435 -29.25 0.71 3.86
CA LEU A 435 -30.35 -0.19 3.59
C LEU A 435 -31.09 -0.59 4.87
N LEU A 436 -30.35 -0.90 5.95
CA LEU A 436 -30.94 -1.25 7.23
C LEU A 436 -31.72 -0.08 7.84
N ASP A 437 -31.18 1.14 7.79
CA ASP A 437 -31.87 2.33 8.28
C ASP A 437 -33.19 2.58 7.55
N HIS A 438 -33.30 2.19 6.28
CA HIS A 438 -34.57 2.25 5.53
C HIS A 438 -35.61 1.25 6.05
N TYR A 439 -35.21 -0.01 6.30
CA TYR A 439 -36.13 -1.07 6.76
C TYR A 439 -36.27 -1.18 8.28
N GLY A 440 -35.66 -0.27 9.04
CA GLY A 440 -35.70 -0.27 10.51
C GLY A 440 -34.54 -1.05 11.11
N ASP A 441 -34.81 -2.16 11.81
CA ASP A 441 -33.82 -2.94 12.56
C ASP A 441 -33.52 -4.32 11.94
N ARG A 442 -34.15 -4.65 10.81
CA ARG A 442 -34.03 -5.92 10.10
C ARG A 442 -34.05 -5.69 8.60
N PHE A 443 -33.43 -6.60 7.85
CA PHE A 443 -33.58 -6.64 6.41
C PHE A 443 -34.86 -7.38 6.01
N PRO A 444 -35.42 -7.09 4.82
CA PRO A 444 -36.51 -7.89 4.28
C PRO A 444 -36.05 -9.33 4.00
N ALA A 445 -36.94 -10.30 4.24
CA ALA A 445 -36.61 -11.72 4.16
C ALA A 445 -36.10 -12.16 2.77
N PHE A 446 -36.61 -11.55 1.69
CA PHE A 446 -36.18 -11.84 0.31
C PHE A 446 -34.71 -11.46 0.05
N PHE A 447 -34.12 -10.58 0.86
CA PHE A 447 -32.70 -10.21 0.74
C PHE A 447 -31.77 -11.23 1.41
N HIS A 448 -32.29 -12.04 2.34
CA HIS A 448 -31.48 -12.97 3.12
C HIS A 448 -30.66 -13.96 2.26
N PRO A 449 -31.17 -14.57 1.17
CA PRO A 449 -30.39 -15.46 0.32
C PRO A 449 -29.16 -14.78 -0.31
N ALA A 450 -29.34 -13.57 -0.86
CA ALA A 450 -28.26 -12.78 -1.43
C ALA A 450 -27.25 -12.35 -0.36
N LEU A 451 -27.74 -11.85 0.79
CA LEU A 451 -26.91 -11.45 1.93
C LEU A 451 -26.11 -12.63 2.51
N HIS A 452 -26.70 -13.82 2.56
CA HIS A 452 -26.02 -15.02 3.01
C HIS A 452 -24.88 -15.43 2.07
N HIS A 453 -25.08 -15.34 0.75
CA HIS A 453 -23.99 -15.57 -0.19
C HIS A 453 -22.88 -14.51 -0.06
N LEU A 454 -23.23 -13.23 0.14
CA LEU A 454 -22.26 -12.17 0.43
C LEU A 454 -21.48 -12.47 1.72
N TYR A 455 -22.16 -12.89 2.79
CA TYR A 455 -21.53 -13.31 4.04
C TYR A 455 -20.51 -14.43 3.80
N ARG A 456 -20.89 -15.49 3.07
CA ARG A 456 -19.99 -16.61 2.73
C ARG A 456 -18.79 -16.13 1.91
N LEU A 457 -19.03 -15.31 0.90
CA LEU A 457 -17.99 -14.77 0.02
C LEU A 457 -16.97 -13.95 0.81
N THR A 458 -17.43 -13.09 1.71
CA THR A 458 -16.55 -12.29 2.56
C THR A 458 -15.83 -13.15 3.60
N LEU A 459 -16.54 -14.06 4.30
CA LEU A 459 -15.95 -14.94 5.30
C LEU A 459 -14.80 -15.75 4.69
N PHE A 460 -15.06 -16.39 3.55
CA PHE A 460 -14.04 -17.15 2.84
C PHE A 460 -12.99 -16.23 2.23
N GLY A 461 -13.36 -15.14 1.59
CA GLY A 461 -12.45 -14.18 0.96
C GLY A 461 -11.41 -13.57 1.90
N ARG A 462 -11.70 -13.55 3.22
CA ARG A 462 -10.78 -13.14 4.29
C ARG A 462 -9.73 -14.19 4.68
N GLY A 463 -9.72 -15.37 4.08
CA GLY A 463 -8.71 -16.40 4.38
C GLY A 463 -9.20 -17.56 5.25
N ALA A 464 -10.51 -17.72 5.45
CA ALA A 464 -11.07 -18.79 6.29
C ALA A 464 -11.17 -20.18 5.61
N VAL A 465 -10.89 -20.31 4.30
CA VAL A 465 -11.01 -21.60 3.57
C VAL A 465 -9.93 -22.61 3.94
N GLY A 466 -10.12 -23.89 3.63
CA GLY A 466 -9.05 -24.90 3.72
C GLY A 466 -8.58 -25.27 5.12
N LEU A 467 -9.24 -24.81 6.18
CA LEU A 467 -8.98 -25.23 7.57
C LEU A 467 -9.50 -26.65 7.86
N GLY A 468 -9.49 -27.53 6.87
CA GLY A 468 -9.94 -28.92 6.91
C GLY A 468 -8.96 -29.81 6.19
N VAL A 469 -8.22 -30.63 6.93
CA VAL A 469 -7.25 -31.58 6.37
C VAL A 469 -7.80 -32.98 6.59
N GLY A 470 -8.31 -33.60 5.52
CA GLY A 470 -8.95 -34.93 5.58
C GLY A 470 -10.35 -34.97 6.19
N ARG A 471 -10.97 -33.81 6.51
CA ARG A 471 -12.35 -33.67 6.99
C ARG A 471 -12.94 -32.30 6.65
N ALA A 472 -14.23 -32.11 6.94
CA ALA A 472 -14.83 -30.78 6.96
C ALA A 472 -14.15 -29.92 8.04
N GLY A 473 -13.40 -28.91 7.60
CA GLY A 473 -12.63 -28.04 8.45
C GLY A 473 -13.47 -27.12 9.34
N TRP A 474 -12.84 -26.52 10.34
CA TRP A 474 -13.51 -25.66 11.32
C TRP A 474 -14.40 -24.58 10.69
N ALA A 475 -13.91 -23.89 9.66
CA ALA A 475 -14.68 -22.87 8.95
C ALA A 475 -15.89 -23.45 8.19
N LEU A 476 -15.75 -24.64 7.61
CA LEU A 476 -16.85 -25.33 6.92
C LEU A 476 -17.90 -25.81 7.92
N SER A 477 -17.48 -26.40 9.03
CA SER A 477 -18.39 -26.82 10.11
C SER A 477 -19.10 -25.64 10.79
N ALA A 478 -18.46 -24.46 10.81
CA ALA A 478 -19.07 -23.25 11.35
C ALA A 478 -20.15 -22.68 10.41
N ILE A 479 -19.89 -22.65 9.09
CA ILE A 479 -20.87 -22.14 8.12
C ILE A 479 -22.06 -23.09 7.94
N GLU A 480 -21.86 -24.39 8.09
CA GLU A 480 -22.93 -25.40 7.95
C GLU A 480 -24.13 -25.10 8.87
N GLY A 481 -23.89 -24.63 10.10
CA GLY A 481 -24.97 -24.25 10.99
C GLY A 481 -25.79 -23.06 10.47
N LEU A 482 -25.12 -22.07 9.88
CA LEU A 482 -25.80 -20.94 9.25
C LEU A 482 -26.55 -21.38 7.97
N ASP A 483 -25.95 -22.26 7.16
CA ASP A 483 -26.57 -22.81 5.95
C ASP A 483 -27.90 -23.51 6.26
N VAL A 484 -27.93 -24.33 7.30
CA VAL A 484 -29.15 -25.04 7.73
C VAL A 484 -30.22 -24.05 8.23
N CYS A 485 -29.82 -23.04 9.02
CA CYS A 485 -30.75 -22.01 9.48
C CYS A 485 -31.38 -21.25 8.31
N MET A 486 -30.57 -20.88 7.32
CA MET A 486 -31.02 -20.20 6.10
C MET A 486 -31.96 -21.06 5.27
N TRP A 487 -31.68 -22.36 5.14
CA TRP A 487 -32.57 -23.29 4.45
C TRP A 487 -33.92 -23.46 5.19
N LEU A 488 -33.90 -23.56 6.52
CA LEU A 488 -35.11 -23.65 7.34
C LEU A 488 -35.96 -22.38 7.25
N GLN A 489 -35.35 -21.19 7.21
CA GLN A 489 -36.10 -19.93 7.07
C GLN A 489 -36.88 -19.83 5.75
N ARG A 490 -36.52 -20.60 4.72
CA ARG A 490 -37.24 -20.67 3.43
C ARG A 490 -38.40 -21.66 3.45
N GLN A 491 -38.52 -22.47 4.50
CA GLN A 491 -39.65 -23.38 4.64
C GLN A 491 -40.92 -22.59 4.97
N PRO A 492 -42.11 -23.10 4.61
CA PRO A 492 -43.37 -22.46 4.98
C PRO A 492 -43.46 -22.21 6.48
N ASN A 493 -43.78 -20.97 6.87
CA ASN A 493 -44.03 -20.63 8.27
C ASN A 493 -45.47 -21.00 8.67
N PRO A 494 -45.72 -21.43 9.92
CA PRO A 494 -44.71 -21.65 10.97
C PRO A 494 -43.94 -22.97 10.79
N LEU A 495 -42.68 -22.98 11.23
CA LEU A 495 -41.86 -24.20 11.31
C LEU A 495 -42.49 -25.24 12.26
N SER A 496 -42.31 -26.52 11.95
CA SER A 496 -42.66 -27.62 12.86
C SER A 496 -41.80 -27.57 14.13
N VAL A 497 -42.24 -28.26 15.19
CA VAL A 497 -41.48 -28.35 16.46
C VAL A 497 -40.06 -28.91 16.22
N GLU A 498 -39.94 -29.94 15.39
CA GLU A 498 -38.65 -30.54 15.02
C GLU A 498 -37.79 -29.57 14.21
N GLN A 499 -38.37 -28.85 13.25
CA GLN A 499 -37.67 -27.83 12.47
C GLN A 499 -37.20 -26.67 13.34
N ARG A 500 -38.00 -26.27 14.33
CA ARG A 500 -37.64 -25.22 15.31
C ARG A 500 -36.49 -25.68 16.21
N GLN A 501 -36.55 -26.90 16.74
CA GLN A 501 -35.45 -27.49 17.52
C GLN A 501 -34.17 -27.59 16.70
N ALA A 502 -34.27 -28.00 15.43
CA ALA A 502 -33.13 -28.02 14.51
C ALA A 502 -32.57 -26.61 14.28
N PHE A 503 -33.44 -25.62 14.04
CA PHE A 503 -33.03 -24.22 13.90
C PHE A 503 -32.26 -23.74 15.13
N ASP A 504 -32.81 -23.93 16.33
CA ASP A 504 -32.20 -23.46 17.58
C ASP A 504 -30.84 -24.13 17.83
N PHE A 505 -30.72 -25.43 17.56
CA PHE A 505 -29.46 -26.17 17.65
C PHE A 505 -28.40 -25.62 16.69
N TRP A 506 -28.76 -25.45 15.42
CA TRP A 506 -27.82 -24.98 14.40
C TRP A 506 -27.46 -23.52 14.56
N ALA A 507 -28.40 -22.67 15.00
CA ALA A 507 -28.16 -21.28 15.35
C ALA A 507 -27.19 -21.17 16.53
N ALA A 508 -27.38 -21.98 17.59
CA ALA A 508 -26.46 -22.04 18.72
C ALA A 508 -25.05 -22.48 18.29
N ARG A 509 -24.95 -23.47 17.40
CA ARG A 509 -23.67 -23.93 16.85
C ARG A 509 -22.99 -22.84 16.01
N ALA A 510 -23.74 -22.17 15.13
CA ALA A 510 -23.25 -21.05 14.32
C ALA A 510 -22.72 -19.92 15.20
N ASN A 511 -23.48 -19.50 16.21
CA ASN A 511 -23.09 -18.48 17.20
C ASN A 511 -21.87 -18.88 18.04
N SER A 512 -21.64 -20.18 18.26
CA SER A 512 -20.49 -20.67 19.00
C SER A 512 -19.20 -20.69 18.19
N LEU A 513 -19.27 -21.00 16.88
CA LEU A 513 -18.09 -21.26 16.05
C LEU A 513 -17.73 -20.09 15.12
N LEU A 514 -18.71 -19.44 14.49
CA LEU A 514 -18.46 -18.39 13.50
C LEU A 514 -17.70 -17.17 14.03
N PRO A 515 -17.88 -16.70 15.29
CA PRO A 515 -17.10 -15.55 15.77
C PRO A 515 -15.57 -15.74 15.68
N GLY A 516 -15.08 -16.95 15.93
CA GLY A 516 -13.67 -17.25 15.75
C GLY A 516 -13.28 -17.22 14.27
N VAL A 517 -14.11 -17.75 13.36
CA VAL A 517 -13.83 -17.78 11.92
C VAL A 517 -13.87 -16.36 11.33
N GLU A 518 -14.84 -15.54 11.73
CA GLU A 518 -15.02 -14.14 11.34
C GLU A 518 -13.79 -13.29 11.71
N THR A 519 -13.19 -13.58 12.86
CA THR A 519 -12.00 -12.89 13.40
C THR A 519 -10.68 -13.57 13.04
N LEU A 520 -10.73 -14.79 12.48
CA LEU A 520 -9.59 -15.67 12.23
C LEU A 520 -8.81 -16.01 13.53
N THR A 521 -9.54 -16.20 14.63
CA THR A 521 -9.00 -16.58 15.94
C THR A 521 -9.29 -18.06 16.20
N PRO A 522 -8.30 -18.91 16.52
CA PRO A 522 -8.53 -20.33 16.74
C PRO A 522 -9.62 -20.56 17.81
N PRO A 523 -10.51 -21.55 17.62
CA PRO A 523 -11.55 -21.85 18.57
C PRO A 523 -10.94 -22.47 19.84
N ALA A 524 -11.66 -22.36 20.96
CA ALA A 524 -11.30 -23.11 22.16
C ALA A 524 -11.27 -24.63 21.85
N PRO A 525 -10.24 -25.39 22.25
CA PRO A 525 -10.13 -26.82 21.93
C PRO A 525 -11.34 -27.65 22.37
N GLN A 526 -12.03 -27.25 23.45
CA GLN A 526 -13.24 -27.90 23.94
C GLN A 526 -14.45 -27.72 23.01
N ARG A 527 -14.46 -26.65 22.19
CA ARG A 527 -15.52 -26.37 21.22
C ARG A 527 -15.24 -26.99 19.87
N TYR A 528 -14.00 -26.87 19.40
CA TYR A 528 -13.57 -27.50 18.15
C TYR A 528 -12.05 -27.75 18.20
N PRO A 529 -11.59 -29.01 18.34
CA PRO A 529 -10.17 -29.31 18.35
C PRO A 529 -9.63 -29.24 16.91
N LEU A 530 -8.74 -28.27 16.65
CA LEU A 530 -8.01 -28.20 15.38
C LEU A 530 -6.98 -29.34 15.31
N LEU A 531 -6.91 -30.01 14.17
CA LEU A 531 -5.82 -30.94 13.87
C LEU A 531 -4.49 -30.16 13.78
N PRO A 532 -3.34 -30.80 14.06
CA PRO A 532 -2.04 -30.13 13.95
C PRO A 532 -1.82 -29.44 12.59
N ALA A 533 -2.20 -30.10 11.49
CA ALA A 533 -2.11 -29.53 10.16
C ALA A 533 -3.07 -28.34 9.92
N GLU A 534 -4.25 -28.34 10.56
CA GLU A 534 -5.19 -27.20 10.50
C GLU A 534 -4.63 -26.00 11.28
N GLN A 535 -3.98 -26.26 12.43
CA GLN A 535 -3.33 -25.25 13.25
C GLN A 535 -2.10 -24.64 12.57
N GLU A 536 -1.22 -25.47 12.00
CA GLU A 536 -0.07 -25.03 11.21
C GLU A 536 -0.50 -24.13 10.05
N LEU A 537 -1.53 -24.55 9.32
CA LEU A 537 -2.07 -23.79 8.21
C LEU A 537 -2.65 -22.44 8.65
N LEU A 538 -3.40 -22.42 9.75
CA LEU A 538 -3.93 -21.18 10.32
C LEU A 538 -2.79 -20.25 10.74
N ASN A 539 -1.81 -20.76 11.49
CA ASN A 539 -0.65 -19.98 11.95
C ASN A 539 0.12 -19.37 10.77
N GLY A 540 0.43 -20.16 9.74
CA GLY A 540 1.11 -19.66 8.54
C GLY A 540 0.34 -18.53 7.83
N ARG A 541 -1.00 -18.55 7.85
CA ARG A 541 -1.84 -17.49 7.28
C ARG A 541 -1.94 -16.24 8.14
N LEU A 542 -1.87 -16.41 9.46
CA LEU A 542 -1.78 -15.31 10.41
C LEU A 542 -0.39 -14.66 10.39
N GLY A 543 0.58 -15.28 9.71
CA GLY A 543 1.97 -14.86 9.71
C GLY A 543 2.65 -15.14 11.05
N LEU A 544 2.26 -16.23 11.70
CA LEU A 544 2.84 -16.77 12.92
C LEU A 544 3.73 -17.97 12.58
N GLU A 545 4.61 -18.31 13.51
CA GLU A 545 5.39 -19.54 13.47
C GLU A 545 4.50 -20.77 13.68
N ILE A 546 5.03 -21.98 13.42
CA ILE A 546 4.29 -23.24 13.54
C ILE A 546 3.63 -23.40 14.92
N ASP A 547 4.31 -22.98 15.99
CA ASP A 547 3.82 -23.02 17.37
C ASP A 547 2.82 -21.90 17.72
N GLY A 548 2.51 -21.00 16.78
CA GLY A 548 1.64 -19.85 16.97
C GLY A 548 2.34 -18.64 17.60
N SER A 549 3.65 -18.73 17.84
CA SER A 549 4.45 -17.60 18.29
C SER A 549 4.69 -16.62 17.15
N GLU A 550 5.17 -15.43 17.50
CA GLU A 550 5.43 -14.41 16.50
C GLU A 550 6.82 -14.56 15.90
N SER A 551 6.90 -14.39 14.58
CA SER A 551 8.18 -14.36 13.87
C SER A 551 9.09 -13.28 14.43
N ALA A 552 10.27 -13.71 14.87
CA ALA A 552 11.35 -12.82 15.25
C ALA A 552 11.88 -12.05 14.02
N ALA A 553 12.50 -10.90 14.27
CA ALA A 553 13.20 -10.18 13.21
C ALA A 553 14.38 -11.02 12.70
N PHE A 554 14.55 -11.08 11.38
CA PHE A 554 15.74 -11.69 10.80
C PHE A 554 16.98 -10.85 11.12
N PRO A 555 18.15 -11.50 11.30
CA PRO A 555 19.44 -10.83 11.32
C PRO A 555 19.64 -9.93 10.08
N HIS A 556 20.46 -8.88 10.23
CA HIS A 556 20.69 -7.92 9.15
C HIS A 556 21.38 -8.55 7.93
N ASP A 557 22.17 -9.61 8.11
CA ASP A 557 22.91 -10.31 7.07
C ASP A 557 22.12 -11.47 6.42
N HIS A 558 20.88 -11.71 6.86
CA HIS A 558 20.04 -12.79 6.37
C HIS A 558 19.79 -12.67 4.86
N PRO A 559 19.85 -13.77 4.06
CA PRO A 559 19.71 -13.71 2.60
C PRO A 559 18.41 -13.06 2.13
N TYR A 560 17.30 -13.30 2.84
CA TYR A 560 16.00 -12.65 2.55
C TYR A 560 15.99 -11.13 2.73
N CYS A 561 16.92 -10.59 3.53
CA CYS A 561 16.96 -9.18 3.88
C CYS A 561 17.77 -8.33 2.90
N ARG A 562 18.75 -8.91 2.20
CA ARG A 562 19.76 -8.19 1.41
C ARG A 562 19.13 -7.18 0.45
N GLU A 563 18.25 -7.63 -0.43
CA GLU A 563 17.63 -6.76 -1.43
C GLU A 563 16.72 -5.69 -0.79
N GLN A 564 15.86 -6.06 0.17
CA GLN A 564 14.90 -5.10 0.75
C GLN A 564 15.53 -4.06 1.67
N GLN A 565 16.70 -4.35 2.26
CA GLN A 565 17.47 -3.40 3.06
C GLN A 565 18.31 -2.47 2.19
N ASP A 566 18.83 -2.96 1.07
CA ASP A 566 19.52 -2.10 0.09
C ASP A 566 18.54 -1.11 -0.56
N LEU A 567 17.29 -1.52 -0.71
CA LEU A 567 16.22 -0.72 -1.32
C LEU A 567 15.43 0.13 -0.33
N GLY A 568 15.70 0.13 0.98
CA GLY A 568 14.88 0.93 1.88
C GLY A 568 15.42 1.08 3.29
N CYS A 569 14.91 2.06 4.01
CA CYS A 569 15.29 2.31 5.39
C CYS A 569 14.04 2.33 6.29
N TYR A 570 14.09 1.53 7.34
CA TYR A 570 13.00 1.32 8.31
C TYR A 570 13.59 1.34 9.72
N PRO A 571 13.89 2.54 10.26
CA PRO A 571 14.65 2.67 11.49
C PRO A 571 13.82 2.37 12.76
N LEU A 572 12.49 2.34 12.65
CA LEU A 572 11.62 2.17 13.80
C LEU A 572 11.56 0.72 14.31
N PRO A 573 11.55 0.51 15.64
CA PRO A 573 11.29 -0.81 16.22
C PRO A 573 9.97 -1.40 15.70
N GLY A 574 9.98 -2.69 15.38
CA GLY A 574 8.82 -3.40 14.85
C GLY A 574 8.71 -3.39 13.32
N TRP A 575 9.54 -2.62 12.61
CA TRP A 575 9.61 -2.57 11.15
C TRP A 575 10.79 -3.36 10.54
N GLN A 576 11.48 -4.16 11.37
CA GLN A 576 12.46 -5.13 10.88
C GLN A 576 11.77 -6.20 10.03
N GLN A 577 12.51 -6.76 9.08
CA GLN A 577 12.01 -7.86 8.25
C GLN A 577 11.89 -9.13 9.09
N LYS A 578 10.72 -9.77 9.05
CA LYS A 578 10.35 -10.94 9.86
C LYS A 578 10.03 -12.17 9.01
N ARG A 579 9.76 -11.97 7.71
CA ARG A 579 9.39 -13.05 6.79
C ARG A 579 9.91 -12.79 5.38
N PRO A 580 10.18 -13.85 4.59
CA PRO A 580 10.52 -13.70 3.18
C PRO A 580 9.34 -13.16 2.38
N LEU A 581 9.62 -12.57 1.23
CA LEU A 581 8.63 -12.31 0.18
C LEU A 581 8.52 -13.57 -0.71
N PRO A 582 7.45 -14.38 -0.61
CA PRO A 582 7.35 -15.60 -1.38
C PRO A 582 6.99 -15.33 -2.84
N GLN A 583 7.36 -16.27 -3.70
CA GLN A 583 6.84 -16.41 -5.06
C GLN A 583 5.50 -17.16 -5.01
N TYR A 584 4.46 -16.57 -5.59
CA TYR A 584 3.13 -17.20 -5.66
C TYR A 584 2.92 -17.89 -7.01
N ARG A 585 3.39 -19.13 -7.16
CA ARG A 585 3.43 -19.87 -8.45
C ARG A 585 2.16 -19.78 -9.33
N PRO A 586 0.92 -19.81 -8.80
CA PRO A 586 -0.27 -19.74 -9.67
C PRO A 586 -0.48 -18.38 -10.32
N PHE A 587 0.10 -17.34 -9.75
CA PHE A 587 0.02 -15.98 -10.24
C PHE A 587 1.30 -15.50 -10.86
N GLU A 588 2.42 -16.09 -10.48
CA GLU A 588 3.73 -15.52 -10.73
C GLU A 588 4.66 -16.54 -11.36
N ASP A 589 5.39 -16.11 -12.39
CA ASP A 589 6.49 -16.89 -12.91
C ASP A 589 7.69 -16.92 -11.94
N GLU A 590 8.78 -17.57 -12.34
CA GLU A 590 10.03 -17.73 -11.55
C GLU A 590 10.67 -16.42 -11.12
N LEU A 591 10.17 -15.28 -11.57
CA LEU A 591 10.66 -13.96 -11.20
C LEU A 591 9.70 -13.16 -10.35
N GLY A 592 8.60 -13.77 -9.94
CA GLY A 592 7.55 -13.06 -9.24
C GLY A 592 6.70 -12.19 -10.17
N ARG A 593 6.80 -12.31 -11.50
CA ARG A 593 5.98 -11.47 -12.40
C ARG A 593 4.60 -12.09 -12.58
N SER A 594 3.57 -11.27 -12.52
CA SER A 594 2.20 -11.72 -12.74
C SER A 594 2.05 -12.34 -14.13
N LEU A 595 1.51 -13.55 -14.17
CA LEU A 595 1.10 -14.27 -15.37
C LEU A 595 -0.04 -13.53 -16.08
N GLU A 596 -0.86 -12.79 -15.33
CA GLU A 596 -1.95 -11.97 -15.85
C GLU A 596 -1.47 -10.52 -16.10
N ARG A 597 -1.28 -10.17 -17.39
CA ARG A 597 -0.69 -8.88 -17.84
C ARG A 597 -1.41 -7.61 -17.38
N HIS A 598 -2.65 -7.73 -16.87
CA HIS A 598 -3.47 -6.60 -16.41
C HIS A 598 -3.37 -6.36 -14.90
N GLU A 599 -2.89 -7.33 -14.11
CA GLU A 599 -2.68 -7.18 -12.67
C GLU A 599 -1.37 -6.44 -12.35
N GLU A 600 -0.38 -6.56 -13.24
CA GLU A 600 0.89 -5.83 -13.17
C GLU A 600 1.00 -4.83 -14.31
N HIS A 601 0.37 -3.68 -14.15
CA HIS A 601 0.67 -2.58 -15.05
C HIS A 601 2.15 -2.20 -14.89
N ARG A 602 2.92 -2.38 -15.98
CA ARG A 602 4.25 -1.78 -16.29
C ARG A 602 5.49 -2.70 -16.28
N CYS A 603 5.40 -3.93 -16.82
CA CYS A 603 6.60 -4.55 -17.40
C CYS A 603 6.28 -5.35 -18.68
N ARG A 604 6.75 -4.87 -19.85
CA ARG A 604 6.55 -5.52 -21.16
C ARG A 604 7.72 -6.39 -21.63
N SER A 605 8.85 -6.42 -20.91
CA SER A 605 10.10 -7.00 -21.43
C SER A 605 10.20 -8.52 -21.31
N GLY A 606 9.51 -9.15 -20.36
CA GLY A 606 9.50 -10.62 -20.23
C GLY A 606 10.84 -11.24 -19.79
N LEU A 607 11.79 -10.48 -19.21
CA LEU A 607 13.11 -10.97 -18.76
C LEU A 607 13.29 -10.99 -17.21
N THR A 608 14.16 -11.87 -16.68
CA THR A 608 14.63 -11.87 -15.27
C THR A 608 15.52 -10.67 -14.96
N ILE A 609 15.81 -10.34 -13.67
CA ILE A 609 16.72 -9.22 -13.37
C ILE A 609 18.10 -9.49 -13.96
N GLY A 610 18.61 -10.70 -13.75
CA GLY A 610 19.89 -11.14 -14.30
C GLY A 610 19.88 -11.21 -15.83
N GLU A 611 18.81 -11.69 -16.45
CA GLU A 611 18.67 -11.77 -17.91
C GLU A 611 18.47 -10.40 -18.55
N PHE A 612 17.75 -9.49 -17.89
CA PHE A 612 17.60 -8.12 -18.35
C PHE A 612 18.95 -7.41 -18.27
N ASP A 613 19.66 -7.54 -17.16
CA ASP A 613 20.99 -6.97 -16.98
C ASP A 613 21.99 -7.56 -17.99
N ALA A 614 21.95 -8.88 -18.21
CA ALA A 614 22.79 -9.57 -19.19
C ALA A 614 22.43 -9.20 -20.63
N LYS A 615 21.14 -9.10 -20.96
CA LYS A 615 20.66 -8.71 -22.29
C LYS A 615 20.99 -7.26 -22.59
N ILE A 616 20.79 -6.34 -21.65
CA ILE A 616 21.23 -4.95 -21.80
C ILE A 616 22.75 -4.91 -21.92
N ALA A 617 23.51 -5.68 -21.13
CA ALA A 617 24.96 -5.76 -21.28
C ALA A 617 25.40 -6.29 -22.66
N LEU A 618 24.64 -7.21 -23.25
CA LEU A 618 24.86 -7.75 -24.60
C LEU A 618 24.48 -6.74 -25.71
N ASP A 619 23.27 -6.19 -25.65
CA ASP A 619 22.67 -5.33 -26.68
C ASP A 619 23.33 -3.95 -26.74
N SER A 620 23.89 -3.46 -25.63
CA SER A 620 24.47 -2.11 -25.58
C SER A 620 25.82 -2.00 -26.30
N GLY A 621 26.59 -3.09 -26.44
CA GLY A 621 28.00 -3.06 -26.90
C GLY A 621 28.94 -2.09 -26.16
N LYS A 622 28.42 -1.38 -25.15
CA LYS A 622 29.03 -0.24 -24.44
C LYS A 622 28.67 -0.37 -22.96
N VAL A 623 29.61 -0.88 -22.17
CA VAL A 623 29.52 -1.12 -20.73
C VAL A 623 29.00 0.09 -19.91
N LYS A 624 29.12 1.32 -20.44
CA LYS A 624 28.62 2.55 -19.79
C LYS A 624 27.10 2.75 -19.85
N GLU A 625 26.41 2.30 -20.90
CA GLU A 625 24.94 2.43 -21.01
C GLU A 625 24.21 1.40 -20.15
N ALA A 626 24.75 0.18 -20.06
CA ALA A 626 24.26 -0.84 -19.13
C ALA A 626 24.39 -0.42 -17.65
N LYS A 627 25.51 0.23 -17.28
CA LYS A 627 25.69 0.84 -15.95
C LYS A 627 24.73 2.01 -15.67
N ARG A 628 24.36 2.79 -16.70
CA ARG A 628 23.35 3.87 -16.58
C ARG A 628 21.96 3.30 -16.29
N LEU A 629 21.55 2.27 -17.03
CA LEU A 629 20.27 1.57 -16.83
C LEU A 629 20.12 0.94 -15.42
N GLN A 630 21.23 0.48 -14.83
CA GLN A 630 21.29 0.01 -13.44
C GLN A 630 21.07 1.11 -12.38
N GLN A 631 21.23 2.39 -12.72
CA GLN A 631 21.27 3.52 -11.78
C GLN A 631 20.01 4.41 -11.78
N HIS A 632 18.97 4.05 -12.55
CA HIS A 632 17.74 4.84 -12.61
C HIS A 632 16.72 4.36 -11.56
N THR A 633 16.69 5.01 -10.40
CA THR A 633 15.52 4.97 -9.51
C THR A 633 14.44 5.88 -10.09
N LYS A 634 13.19 5.41 -10.18
CA LYS A 634 12.08 6.25 -10.70
C LYS A 634 11.38 7.06 -9.58
N GLY A 635 11.82 6.90 -8.33
CA GLY A 635 11.30 7.62 -7.16
C GLY A 635 11.48 6.81 -5.88
N GLY A 636 10.79 7.20 -4.81
CA GLY A 636 10.75 6.44 -3.56
C GLY A 636 9.35 6.44 -2.97
N PHE A 637 8.93 5.32 -2.40
CA PHE A 637 7.77 5.23 -1.53
C PHE A 637 8.11 5.70 -0.13
N VAL A 638 7.24 6.51 0.46
CA VAL A 638 7.35 6.92 1.86
C VAL A 638 6.13 6.42 2.62
N PHE A 639 6.36 5.88 3.82
CA PHE A 639 5.32 5.47 4.76
C PHE A 639 5.25 6.50 5.88
N CYS A 640 4.11 7.17 6.05
CA CYS A 640 3.92 8.17 7.10
C CYS A 640 2.55 8.06 7.79
N CYS A 641 2.44 8.60 9.00
CA CYS A 641 1.13 8.75 9.65
C CYS A 641 0.48 10.10 9.28
N PRO A 642 -0.81 10.35 9.61
CA PRO A 642 -1.47 11.64 9.40
C PRO A 642 -0.74 12.85 10.01
N HIS A 643 0.04 12.65 11.07
CA HIS A 643 0.90 13.68 11.68
C HIS A 643 2.22 13.93 10.93
N ARG A 644 2.37 13.38 9.73
CA ARG A 644 3.52 13.57 8.82
C ARG A 644 4.87 13.04 9.36
N VAL A 645 4.83 12.14 10.33
CA VAL A 645 6.02 11.40 10.80
C VAL A 645 6.28 10.23 9.84
N ILE A 646 7.52 10.12 9.36
CA ILE A 646 7.96 9.07 8.43
C ILE A 646 8.39 7.84 9.22
N TYR A 647 7.81 6.69 8.88
CA TYR A 647 8.10 5.39 9.49
C TYR A 647 9.15 4.61 8.71
N GLY A 648 9.26 4.87 7.41
CA GLY A 648 10.27 4.31 6.55
C GLY A 648 10.09 4.75 5.12
N TRP A 649 11.05 4.36 4.28
CA TRP A 649 10.99 4.59 2.84
C TRP A 649 11.54 3.41 2.06
N HIS A 650 11.08 3.28 0.83
CA HIS A 650 11.50 2.25 -0.13
C HIS A 650 11.85 2.92 -1.46
N VAL A 651 13.02 2.64 -2.02
CA VAL A 651 13.40 3.05 -3.37
C VAL A 651 12.52 2.32 -4.37
N MET A 652 11.87 3.06 -5.25
CA MET A 652 11.23 2.49 -6.41
C MET A 652 12.25 2.34 -7.53
N LEU A 653 12.57 1.09 -7.86
CA LEU A 653 13.40 0.78 -9.03
C LEU A 653 12.66 1.03 -10.36
N ARG A 654 11.33 1.32 -10.32
CA ARG A 654 10.46 1.54 -11.47
C ARG A 654 9.27 2.46 -11.17
N GLY A 655 8.36 2.60 -12.13
CA GLY A 655 7.05 3.18 -11.86
C GLY A 655 6.32 2.41 -10.76
N GLU A 656 5.65 3.19 -9.92
CA GLU A 656 4.79 2.78 -8.81
C GLU A 656 3.89 1.57 -9.06
N SER A 657 3.81 0.69 -8.06
CA SER A 657 3.10 -0.59 -8.11
C SER A 657 2.53 -1.03 -6.76
N PRO A 658 1.43 -1.81 -6.74
CA PRO A 658 0.93 -2.50 -5.56
C PRO A 658 1.93 -3.42 -4.85
N ARG A 659 2.93 -3.96 -5.57
CA ARG A 659 3.88 -4.92 -5.00
C ARG A 659 4.83 -4.28 -3.97
N ASP A 660 5.24 -3.02 -4.17
CA ASP A 660 6.17 -2.33 -3.28
C ASP A 660 5.60 -2.12 -1.87
N PRO A 661 4.41 -1.50 -1.68
CA PRO A 661 3.79 -1.41 -0.36
C PRO A 661 3.40 -2.78 0.18
N PHE A 662 2.95 -3.73 -0.65
CA PHE A 662 2.69 -5.11 -0.20
C PHE A 662 3.94 -5.75 0.41
N ALA A 663 5.09 -5.66 -0.27
CA ALA A 663 6.33 -6.26 0.19
C ALA A 663 6.73 -5.70 1.55
N VAL A 664 6.68 -4.38 1.73
CA VAL A 664 7.02 -3.74 3.01
C VAL A 664 6.05 -4.17 4.13
N LEU A 665 4.74 -4.08 3.89
CA LEU A 665 3.74 -4.37 4.92
C LEU A 665 3.77 -5.85 5.30
N TYR A 666 3.82 -6.75 4.31
CA TYR A 666 3.84 -8.18 4.54
C TYR A 666 5.14 -8.62 5.21
N THR A 667 6.32 -8.23 4.68
CA THR A 667 7.58 -8.80 5.18
C THR A 667 8.00 -8.27 6.55
N ARG A 668 7.50 -7.10 6.96
CA ARG A 668 7.96 -6.39 8.18
C ARG A 668 6.93 -6.32 9.28
N LEU A 669 5.66 -6.12 8.96
CA LEU A 669 4.62 -5.98 9.97
C LEU A 669 4.02 -7.34 10.35
N GLN A 670 3.69 -7.47 11.63
CA GLN A 670 2.80 -8.53 12.07
C GLN A 670 1.37 -8.09 11.79
N ARG A 671 0.44 -9.05 11.62
CA ARG A 671 -0.96 -8.74 11.34
C ARG A 671 -1.55 -7.75 12.34
N ARG A 672 -1.27 -7.92 13.63
CA ARG A 672 -1.75 -7.02 14.71
C ARG A 672 -1.14 -5.61 14.69
N HIS A 673 -0.03 -5.43 13.96
CA HIS A 673 0.67 -4.16 13.80
C HIS A 673 0.39 -3.50 12.44
N LEU A 674 -0.41 -4.14 11.58
CA LEU A 674 -0.89 -3.50 10.36
C LEU A 674 -1.81 -2.32 10.71
N PRO A 675 -1.83 -1.27 9.88
CA PRO A 675 -2.73 -0.16 10.07
C PRO A 675 -4.19 -0.60 9.89
N ARG A 676 -5.11 0.00 10.65
CA ARG A 676 -6.56 -0.18 10.45
C ARG A 676 -7.02 0.44 9.14
N PHE A 677 -6.46 1.59 8.80
CA PHE A 677 -6.76 2.34 7.58
C PHE A 677 -5.48 2.67 6.85
N LEU A 678 -5.50 2.47 5.55
CA LEU A 678 -4.35 2.57 4.70
C LEU A 678 -4.78 3.35 3.45
N VAL A 679 -4.19 4.53 3.26
CA VAL A 679 -4.66 5.55 2.30
C VAL A 679 -3.66 5.73 1.16
N TYR A 680 -4.15 5.67 -0.08
CA TYR A 680 -3.33 5.66 -1.29
C TYR A 680 -4.11 5.89 -2.58
N ASP A 681 -3.50 6.58 -3.54
CA ASP A 681 -4.12 6.87 -4.84
C ASP A 681 -4.54 5.61 -5.63
N ASN A 682 -3.81 4.50 -5.46
CA ASN A 682 -4.05 3.22 -6.13
C ASN A 682 -4.44 2.11 -5.14
N ALA A 683 -5.17 2.47 -4.07
CA ALA A 683 -5.59 1.58 -2.98
C ALA A 683 -6.41 0.37 -3.46
N CYS A 684 -7.30 0.54 -4.44
CA CYS A 684 -8.12 -0.56 -4.98
C CYS A 684 -7.26 -1.69 -5.56
N LYS A 685 -6.21 -1.36 -6.31
CA LYS A 685 -5.30 -2.37 -6.87
C LYS A 685 -4.44 -3.02 -5.80
N LEU A 686 -4.02 -2.25 -4.78
CA LEU A 686 -3.31 -2.83 -3.64
C LEU A 686 -4.19 -3.80 -2.85
N GLN A 687 -5.45 -3.44 -2.58
CA GLN A 687 -6.40 -4.33 -1.91
C GLN A 687 -6.54 -5.64 -2.69
N ALA A 688 -6.78 -5.57 -4.00
CA ALA A 688 -6.88 -6.75 -4.84
C ALA A 688 -5.61 -7.60 -4.77
N TYR A 689 -4.44 -6.98 -4.92
CA TYR A 689 -3.13 -7.62 -4.87
C TYR A 689 -2.88 -8.33 -3.53
N ALA A 690 -3.11 -7.63 -2.42
CA ALA A 690 -2.91 -8.11 -1.07
C ALA A 690 -3.87 -9.25 -0.72
N MET A 691 -5.16 -9.06 -1.03
CA MET A 691 -6.18 -10.05 -0.69
C MET A 691 -6.07 -11.31 -1.55
N GLN A 692 -5.58 -11.25 -2.80
CA GLN A 692 -5.35 -12.45 -3.61
C GLN A 692 -4.22 -13.34 -3.07
N ARG A 693 -3.22 -12.73 -2.45
CA ARG A 693 -1.99 -13.39 -1.98
C ARG A 693 -2.07 -13.79 -0.52
N GLU A 694 -2.40 -12.84 0.35
CA GLU A 694 -2.37 -13.01 1.80
C GLU A 694 -3.66 -12.47 2.47
N PRO A 695 -4.84 -13.01 2.12
CA PRO A 695 -6.13 -12.48 2.58
C PRO A 695 -6.28 -12.47 4.10
N ALA A 696 -5.77 -13.50 4.78
CA ALA A 696 -5.83 -13.59 6.24
C ALA A 696 -4.92 -12.57 6.93
N HIS A 697 -3.78 -12.24 6.32
CA HIS A 697 -2.84 -11.27 6.86
C HIS A 697 -3.43 -9.86 6.79
N PHE A 698 -4.05 -9.51 5.67
CA PHE A 698 -4.61 -8.17 5.41
C PHE A 698 -6.12 -8.06 5.74
N ALA A 699 -6.71 -9.09 6.34
CA ALA A 699 -8.16 -9.18 6.55
C ALA A 699 -8.75 -7.96 7.27
N ASP A 700 -8.02 -7.36 8.20
CA ASP A 700 -8.52 -6.26 9.05
C ASP A 700 -8.03 -4.87 8.58
N VAL A 701 -7.37 -4.80 7.43
CA VAL A 701 -6.87 -3.54 6.83
C VAL A 701 -7.90 -2.99 5.86
N ARG A 702 -8.21 -1.70 5.98
CA ARG A 702 -9.03 -0.98 5.01
C ARG A 702 -8.18 -0.17 4.06
N PHE A 703 -8.40 -0.39 2.78
CA PHE A 703 -7.74 0.30 1.69
C PHE A 703 -8.64 1.45 1.24
N LEU A 704 -8.17 2.68 1.40
CA LEU A 704 -8.92 3.89 1.07
C LEU A 704 -8.20 4.63 -0.05
N VAL A 705 -8.93 5.01 -1.09
CA VAL A 705 -8.38 5.82 -2.17
C VAL A 705 -8.22 7.27 -1.69
N ASP A 706 -7.08 7.87 -1.98
CA ASP A 706 -6.89 9.32 -1.81
C ASP A 706 -7.71 10.08 -2.86
N ARG A 707 -9.02 10.19 -2.63
CA ARG A 707 -9.87 11.16 -3.29
C ARG A 707 -10.33 12.14 -2.22
N LEU A 708 -9.65 13.27 -2.14
CA LEU A 708 -10.28 14.50 -1.64
C LEU A 708 -11.46 14.77 -2.58
N VAL A 709 -12.68 14.52 -2.10
CA VAL A 709 -13.91 14.90 -2.79
C VAL A 709 -13.94 16.41 -2.96
#